data_AF-A0AAN6TTG6-F1
#
_entry.id   AF-A0AAN6TTG6-F1
#
_cell.length_a   1.000
_cell.length_b   1.000
_cell.length_c   1.000
_cell.angle_alpha   90.00
_cell.angle_beta   90.00
_cell.angle_gamma   90.00
#
_symmetry.space_group_name_H-M   'P 1'
#
loop_
_entity.id
_entity.type
_entity.pdbx_description
1 polymer ?
#
loop_
_entity_poly.entity_id
_entity_poly.type
_entity_poly.pdbx_seq_one_letter_code
_entity_poly.pdbx_strand_id
1 'polypeptide(L)'
;MAFSLVRLACVVSILPAALAQITVRSQAEDVSASVNVDALDFSDAAGVSTVISKGINYGCKCYPGESCWPSASKWKSLNATVDGRLQVHIPPGAACHNTFTGPLGTVNTYDAAKCAEVTQNWESESWTVSQPAAALWTYFTNDTCRPTQNPADSCTLGYYGVYVIMATKPQHVKAGIDFARRNNLRLIVRNTGHDFIGRSVGYGSLVINTHSFQKIEWIDSYRGPGSYKGSAVTIGAGVQGLTILSQGHARNPPLVVVTGECPTVGIAGGFIQGGGHGPWTTLKGLSADNVLAFEAITASGQYVTANERQNPDLFWALKGGGPASFAVILSVTMKTFPDVPSAGATLYINTTHTTDSNVWWNGTETFHKWSNHFVDNGLYVYFELLPFTFRARPFVGIGKTKAELQTVVQPFLDELTAKGVPFDFTIKDFPTFYDLYVDLFEAEAAGSSALTGGWMFNHQDVATNNDGIIEAFKTVLAPRPDAFGFMIGHLFNPGYGAPASNSATHPAWRNATDFIISALVVPVGSSLAQKVDLQNLLTNTMDEALRKASTSGCTYVNEADPYQKDWQSHFWGSEYPKLRALRYKWDPLGVLYAISTPGTEKWEVIEDGTRLQTGLSPAQGPGQEHGFASWSPQSTAWLKHTLKVHVEKRILLANFLITLSFSFTQVPIFYVFHLMECDVFYSNHPPYEGLGDRCSRNEIAAGTATQFSILGMSTTFCGTINLFVAGWMAKRFGPRAALMVQTSVPAIRVATQVLGVVAGGQAGIIIFQCTQLITVIGGPVGYILVANVIAGEVVEPLRRTAVFGMLQGCIMLGQGIGYLSGGMIGDAWGIRRPFEVAFYSFLVSTLYVRVSMPYIAADSLSSGSKPHSKGLAEFFSPLRVLVPQRVMLGSGVVQKHYGVLFLCAGVFLGVLATGYAPLLIQMYATAVFEFQQGDNGWLMSGFAFMRAVFLIFLFPRIINTGRRWYLARGQQETSPGAETQSRCHLAMNPEELEAPIGSFAEEEPVASAEVKEDEGTAFDLFFLRISLVVDGILTMCADFATEGWHIYFDVFSLKQSRRPQRSDAGREHRQAVDPGLIRLCFCGFGPDWQAPSDLLRQCALSWVTLRTRETKTGTEKTAKTRTIRMLSEAK
;
A
#
# COMPACT_ATOMS: atom_id res chain seq x y z
N MET A 1 -42.88 -9.21 -40.42
CA MET A 1 -41.42 -8.98 -40.37
C MET A 1 -40.78 -9.79 -39.24
N ALA A 2 -40.75 -11.12 -39.37
CA ALA A 2 -40.29 -12.02 -38.31
C ALA A 2 -39.49 -13.22 -38.89
N PHE A 3 -38.70 -12.98 -39.94
CA PHE A 3 -37.86 -14.02 -40.57
C PHE A 3 -36.46 -13.56 -41.01
N SER A 4 -36.01 -12.35 -40.66
CA SER A 4 -34.69 -11.84 -41.09
C SER A 4 -33.65 -11.73 -39.98
N LEU A 5 -33.90 -12.27 -38.77
CA LEU A 5 -32.95 -12.21 -37.65
C LEU A 5 -32.17 -13.52 -37.38
N VAL A 6 -32.36 -14.56 -38.20
CA VAL A 6 -31.71 -15.88 -38.02
C VAL A 6 -30.57 -16.14 -39.03
N ARG A 7 -30.22 -15.19 -39.91
CA ARG A 7 -29.17 -15.38 -40.94
C ARG A 7 -27.88 -14.58 -40.75
N LEU A 8 -27.57 -14.11 -39.55
CA LEU A 8 -26.28 -13.48 -39.23
C LEU A 8 -25.39 -14.34 -38.31
N ALA A 9 -25.58 -15.67 -38.35
CA ALA A 9 -24.77 -16.65 -37.60
C ALA A 9 -23.77 -17.45 -38.47
N CYS A 10 -23.61 -17.10 -39.75
CA CYS A 10 -22.60 -17.69 -40.63
C CYS A 10 -21.93 -16.58 -41.44
N VAL A 11 -20.67 -16.26 -41.12
CA VAL A 11 -19.56 -15.79 -41.98
C VAL A 11 -18.53 -15.14 -41.06
N VAL A 12 -17.71 -15.96 -40.39
CA VAL A 12 -16.30 -15.64 -40.07
C VAL A 12 -15.58 -16.99 -39.97
N SER A 13 -15.19 -17.54 -41.12
CA SER A 13 -14.37 -18.75 -41.21
C SER A 13 -13.67 -18.80 -42.57
N ILE A 14 -12.72 -17.90 -42.86
CA ILE A 14 -11.71 -18.13 -43.91
C ILE A 14 -10.39 -17.41 -43.56
N LEU A 15 -9.28 -18.18 -43.65
CA LEU A 15 -7.85 -17.86 -43.77
C LEU A 15 -6.92 -17.93 -42.53
N PRO A 16 -6.11 -19.02 -42.46
CA PRO A 16 -4.78 -19.08 -41.87
C PRO A 16 -3.66 -19.24 -42.93
N ALA A 17 -2.40 -19.08 -42.48
CA ALA A 17 -1.12 -19.61 -43.00
C ALA A 17 -0.23 -18.74 -43.93
N ALA A 18 0.79 -18.12 -43.33
CA ALA A 18 2.20 -17.95 -43.78
C ALA A 18 2.89 -17.11 -42.68
N LEU A 19 4.03 -17.41 -42.06
CA LEU A 19 5.16 -18.29 -42.34
C LEU A 19 5.65 -18.89 -41.00
N ALA A 20 5.99 -20.17 -41.03
CA ALA A 20 6.97 -20.77 -40.12
C ALA A 20 7.89 -21.64 -40.98
N GLN A 21 9.21 -21.45 -40.88
CA GLN A 21 10.27 -22.48 -40.95
C GLN A 21 11.63 -21.85 -41.33
N ILE A 22 12.56 -21.85 -40.38
CA ILE A 22 13.96 -22.24 -40.64
C ILE A 22 14.39 -23.13 -39.47
N THR A 23 14.75 -24.36 -39.79
CA THR A 23 15.25 -25.43 -38.90
C THR A 23 16.77 -25.50 -39.00
N VAL A 24 17.46 -25.67 -37.86
CA VAL A 24 18.78 -26.36 -37.78
C VAL A 24 18.78 -27.27 -36.55
N ARG A 25 19.45 -28.41 -36.70
CA ARG A 25 19.32 -29.69 -35.98
C ARG A 25 20.56 -29.96 -35.10
N SER A 26 20.34 -30.84 -34.12
CA SER A 26 21.24 -31.80 -33.43
C SER A 26 21.97 -31.43 -32.12
N GLN A 27 21.50 -32.10 -31.05
CA GLN A 27 22.21 -32.91 -30.05
C GLN A 27 23.29 -32.29 -29.16
N ALA A 28 22.98 -32.17 -27.87
CA ALA A 28 23.89 -32.45 -26.74
C ALA A 28 23.07 -32.74 -25.46
N GLU A 29 23.35 -33.94 -24.94
CA GLU A 29 23.00 -34.67 -23.71
C GLU A 29 22.28 -34.00 -22.52
N ASP A 30 21.36 -34.82 -21.96
CA ASP A 30 20.56 -34.65 -20.74
C ASP A 30 21.39 -34.48 -19.46
N VAL A 31 21.12 -33.41 -18.71
CA VAL A 31 20.97 -33.44 -17.24
C VAL A 31 19.87 -32.44 -16.85
N SER A 32 18.60 -32.80 -17.06
CA SER A 32 17.46 -32.05 -16.49
C SER A 32 16.60 -32.98 -15.64
N ALA A 33 16.94 -33.11 -14.37
CA ALA A 33 15.97 -33.59 -13.37
C ALA A 33 15.03 -32.42 -13.03
N SER A 34 13.92 -32.31 -13.76
CA SER A 34 12.81 -31.41 -13.43
C SER A 34 12.14 -31.90 -12.14
N VAL A 35 12.37 -31.22 -11.02
CA VAL A 35 11.69 -31.53 -9.75
C VAL A 35 10.25 -31.03 -9.81
N ASN A 36 9.32 -31.98 -9.79
CA ASN A 36 7.90 -31.78 -9.61
C ASN A 36 7.62 -31.31 -8.18
N VAL A 37 7.12 -30.07 -8.02
CA VAL A 37 6.89 -29.42 -6.72
C VAL A 37 5.72 -30.06 -5.96
N ASP A 38 4.90 -30.87 -6.64
CA ASP A 38 3.76 -31.60 -6.06
C ASP A 38 4.18 -32.91 -5.35
N ALA A 39 5.47 -33.25 -5.30
CA ALA A 39 6.00 -34.45 -4.65
C ALA A 39 6.55 -34.21 -3.22
N LEU A 40 6.26 -33.05 -2.60
CA LEU A 40 6.63 -32.78 -1.22
C LEU A 40 5.54 -33.30 -0.28
N ASP A 41 5.78 -34.48 0.31
CA ASP A 41 5.01 -35.02 1.44
C ASP A 41 5.25 -34.13 2.68
N PHE A 42 4.18 -33.54 3.22
CA PHE A 42 4.21 -32.62 4.36
C PHE A 42 3.67 -33.26 5.66
N SER A 43 3.59 -34.59 5.73
CA SER A 43 3.14 -35.31 6.94
C SER A 43 4.03 -35.07 8.17
N ASP A 44 5.26 -34.57 7.99
CA ASP A 44 6.25 -34.32 9.06
C ASP A 44 6.31 -32.88 9.59
N ALA A 45 5.50 -31.93 9.07
CA ALA A 45 5.48 -30.57 9.60
C ALA A 45 4.87 -30.57 11.01
N ALA A 46 5.66 -30.22 12.02
CA ALA A 46 5.16 -30.07 13.39
C ALA A 46 3.96 -29.10 13.41
N GLY A 47 2.90 -29.47 14.13
CA GLY A 47 1.66 -28.69 14.21
C GLY A 47 1.92 -27.21 14.53
N VAL A 48 1.15 -26.33 13.90
CA VAL A 48 1.25 -24.88 14.13
C VAL A 48 0.87 -24.59 15.59
N SER A 49 1.81 -24.11 16.39
CA SER A 49 1.52 -23.59 17.73
C SER A 49 0.60 -22.38 17.59
N THR A 50 -0.60 -22.47 18.14
CA THR A 50 -1.58 -21.37 18.11
C THR A 50 -1.56 -20.61 19.43
N VAL A 51 -1.30 -19.30 19.37
CA VAL A 51 -1.33 -18.43 20.55
C VAL A 51 -2.51 -17.47 20.42
N ILE A 52 -3.26 -17.30 21.52
CA ILE A 52 -4.30 -16.28 21.62
C ILE A 52 -3.67 -15.03 22.25
N SER A 53 -3.44 -13.99 21.45
CA SER A 53 -2.99 -12.68 21.94
C SER A 53 -4.02 -11.62 21.55
N LYS A 54 -4.43 -10.78 22.50
CA LYS A 54 -5.48 -9.75 22.30
C LYS A 54 -6.78 -10.29 21.65
N GLY A 55 -7.13 -11.56 21.90
CA GLY A 55 -8.36 -12.19 21.38
C GLY A 55 -8.30 -12.71 19.94
N ILE A 56 -7.12 -12.77 19.31
CA ILE A 56 -6.91 -13.30 17.96
C ILE A 56 -6.04 -14.57 18.04
N ASN A 57 -6.39 -15.60 17.25
CA ASN A 57 -5.68 -16.88 17.18
C ASN A 57 -4.58 -16.82 16.10
N TYR A 58 -3.31 -16.85 16.49
CA TYR A 58 -2.18 -16.68 15.58
C TYR A 58 -1.42 -17.97 15.32
N GLY A 59 -0.85 -18.12 14.12
CA GLY A 59 0.08 -19.20 13.81
C GLY A 59 1.50 -18.74 14.04
N CYS A 60 2.12 -19.26 15.10
CA CYS A 60 3.44 -18.83 15.52
C CYS A 60 4.53 -19.74 14.94
N LYS A 61 5.75 -19.20 14.80
CA LYS A 61 6.95 -20.05 14.77
C LYS A 61 7.06 -20.78 16.10
N CYS A 62 7.75 -21.92 16.10
CA CYS A 62 7.95 -22.70 17.31
C CYS A 62 9.12 -22.14 18.15
N TYR A 63 8.88 -21.97 19.45
CA TYR A 63 9.82 -21.40 20.41
C TYR A 63 10.20 -22.39 21.52
N PRO A 64 11.35 -22.18 22.20
CA PRO A 64 11.74 -23.01 23.34
C PRO A 64 10.65 -23.07 24.42
N GLY A 65 10.46 -24.24 25.01
CA GLY A 65 9.43 -24.50 26.02
C GLY A 65 8.07 -24.89 25.45
N GLU A 66 7.85 -24.76 24.15
CA GLU A 66 6.64 -25.25 23.49
C GLU A 66 6.74 -26.74 23.12
N SER A 67 5.59 -27.41 23.03
CA SER A 67 5.53 -28.84 22.68
C SER A 67 6.05 -29.15 21.27
N CYS A 68 5.99 -28.17 20.36
CA CYS A 68 6.53 -28.28 19.01
C CYS A 68 8.07 -28.18 18.96
N TRP A 69 8.72 -27.72 20.05
CA TRP A 69 10.16 -27.46 20.04
C TRP A 69 10.94 -28.76 19.85
N PRO A 70 11.96 -28.82 18.98
CA PRO A 70 12.64 -30.07 18.70
C PRO A 70 13.26 -30.68 19.97
N SER A 71 13.10 -31.99 20.12
CA SER A 71 13.71 -32.75 21.22
C SER A 71 15.24 -32.68 21.16
N ALA A 72 15.89 -32.96 22.29
CA ALA A 72 17.35 -33.07 22.35
C ALA A 72 17.91 -34.06 21.33
N SER A 73 17.19 -35.16 21.02
CA SER A 73 17.60 -36.11 19.98
C SER A 73 17.56 -35.50 18.58
N LYS A 74 16.53 -34.70 18.23
CA LYS A 74 16.47 -33.99 16.94
C LYS A 74 17.60 -32.98 16.79
N TRP A 75 17.91 -32.22 17.84
CA TRP A 75 19.05 -31.30 17.85
C TRP A 75 20.39 -32.04 17.72
N LYS A 76 20.55 -33.20 18.39
CA LYS A 76 21.73 -34.06 18.24
C LYS A 76 21.88 -34.59 16.81
N SER A 77 20.79 -34.98 16.16
CA SER A 77 20.79 -35.42 14.76
C SER A 77 21.15 -34.28 13.80
N LEU A 78 20.62 -33.07 14.03
CA LEU A 78 21.05 -31.89 13.27
C LEU A 78 22.54 -31.65 13.47
N ASN A 79 23.04 -31.70 14.70
CA ASN A 79 24.45 -31.51 15.00
C ASN A 79 25.34 -32.53 14.25
N ALA A 80 24.95 -33.81 14.22
CA ALA A 80 25.63 -34.83 13.43
C ALA A 80 25.58 -34.54 11.92
N THR A 81 24.45 -34.03 11.41
CA THR A 81 24.26 -33.65 9.99
C THR A 81 25.14 -32.47 9.59
N VAL A 82 25.44 -31.56 10.53
CA VAL A 82 26.32 -30.42 10.32
C VAL A 82 27.73 -30.64 10.86
N ASP A 83 28.18 -31.89 10.96
CA ASP A 83 29.54 -32.28 11.38
C ASP A 83 29.98 -31.70 12.74
N GLY A 84 29.07 -31.60 13.72
CA GLY A 84 29.39 -31.04 15.02
C GLY A 84 29.39 -29.51 15.08
N ARG A 85 28.96 -28.81 14.02
CA ARG A 85 28.97 -27.33 13.91
C ARG A 85 27.74 -26.64 14.50
N LEU A 86 26.84 -27.36 15.16
CA LEU A 86 25.73 -26.78 15.89
C LEU A 86 26.17 -26.46 17.31
N GLN A 87 26.02 -25.22 17.73
CA GLN A 87 26.32 -24.79 19.09
C GLN A 87 25.15 -24.04 19.71
N VAL A 88 25.02 -24.14 21.04
CA VAL A 88 24.13 -23.26 21.81
C VAL A 88 24.70 -21.86 21.76
N HIS A 89 23.85 -20.88 21.51
CA HIS A 89 24.27 -19.49 21.51
C HIS A 89 24.42 -18.99 22.95
N ILE A 90 25.64 -18.68 23.33
CA ILE A 90 25.97 -17.97 24.57
C ILE A 90 26.54 -16.62 24.14
N PRO A 91 25.90 -15.48 24.50
CA PRO A 91 26.42 -14.16 24.17
C PRO A 91 27.83 -13.97 24.72
N PRO A 92 28.76 -13.31 24.00
CA PRO A 92 30.15 -13.18 24.46
C PRO A 92 30.29 -12.52 25.85
N GLY A 93 29.41 -11.56 26.17
CA GLY A 93 29.37 -10.91 27.48
C GLY A 93 29.19 -11.86 28.66
N ALA A 94 28.61 -13.05 28.44
CA ALA A 94 28.33 -14.03 29.50
C ALA A 94 29.57 -14.47 30.28
N ALA A 95 30.75 -14.39 29.68
CA ALA A 95 32.03 -14.67 30.34
C ALA A 95 32.29 -13.75 31.56
N CYS A 96 31.68 -12.57 31.59
CA CYS A 96 31.79 -11.61 32.68
C CYS A 96 30.74 -11.80 33.80
N HIS A 97 29.83 -12.77 33.66
CA HIS A 97 28.76 -13.03 34.63
C HIS A 97 28.91 -14.40 35.26
N ASN A 98 28.57 -14.52 36.54
CA ASN A 98 28.53 -15.79 37.27
C ASN A 98 27.71 -16.83 36.52
N THR A 99 26.56 -16.41 36.00
CA THR A 99 25.62 -17.28 35.30
C THR A 99 25.03 -16.60 34.07
N PHE A 100 24.84 -17.38 33.00
CA PHE A 100 23.98 -17.05 31.87
C PHE A 100 22.67 -17.82 31.99
N THR A 101 21.54 -17.12 31.84
CA THR A 101 20.22 -17.74 31.83
C THR A 101 19.61 -17.65 30.43
N GLY A 102 19.44 -18.80 29.79
CA GLY A 102 18.77 -18.92 28.50
C GLY A 102 17.57 -19.88 28.54
N PRO A 103 16.87 -20.07 27.41
CA PRO A 103 15.70 -20.95 27.36
C PRO A 103 16.00 -22.44 27.57
N LEU A 104 17.28 -22.83 27.54
CA LEU A 104 17.74 -24.19 27.81
C LEU A 104 18.16 -24.39 29.27
N GLY A 105 18.01 -23.37 30.11
CA GLY A 105 18.41 -23.36 31.52
C GLY A 105 19.51 -22.35 31.84
N THR A 106 19.96 -22.40 33.09
CA THR A 106 21.03 -21.55 33.62
C THR A 106 22.35 -22.33 33.64
N VAL A 107 23.43 -21.71 33.16
CA VAL A 107 24.78 -22.29 33.15
C VAL A 107 25.77 -21.31 33.77
N ASN A 108 26.78 -21.85 34.46
CA ASN A 108 27.89 -21.03 34.98
C ASN A 108 28.80 -20.65 33.81
N THR A 109 29.04 -19.35 33.63
CA THR A 109 29.78 -18.83 32.47
C THR A 109 30.99 -17.99 32.84
N TYR A 110 31.15 -17.62 34.11
CA TYR A 110 32.25 -16.75 34.52
C TYR A 110 33.61 -17.34 34.19
N ASP A 111 34.40 -16.57 33.45
CA ASP A 111 35.75 -16.89 33.05
C ASP A 111 36.52 -15.56 33.01
N ALA A 112 37.40 -15.34 33.98
CA ALA A 112 38.10 -14.07 34.14
C ALA A 112 38.95 -13.71 32.91
N ALA A 113 39.57 -14.70 32.26
CA ALA A 113 40.40 -14.47 31.09
C ALA A 113 39.55 -14.07 29.87
N LYS A 114 38.44 -14.79 29.63
CA LYS A 114 37.50 -14.44 28.55
C LYS A 114 36.77 -13.13 28.84
N CYS A 115 36.44 -12.84 30.09
CA CYS A 115 35.84 -11.55 30.44
C CYS A 115 36.78 -10.40 30.12
N ALA A 116 38.08 -10.54 30.43
CA ALA A 116 39.08 -9.55 30.07
C ALA A 116 39.19 -9.38 28.54
N GLU A 117 39.21 -10.49 27.78
CA GLU A 117 39.22 -10.46 26.31
C GLU A 117 37.98 -9.76 25.74
N VAL A 118 36.78 -10.14 26.19
CA VAL A 118 35.50 -9.59 25.74
C VAL A 118 35.43 -8.10 26.08
N THR A 119 35.86 -7.70 27.28
CA THR A 119 35.87 -6.30 27.71
C THR A 119 36.81 -5.47 26.84
N GLN A 120 38.00 -5.99 26.54
CA GLN A 120 38.97 -5.30 25.69
C GLN A 120 38.49 -5.15 24.24
N ASN A 121 37.78 -6.15 23.71
CA ASN A 121 37.39 -6.21 22.30
C ASN A 121 35.91 -5.87 22.04
N TRP A 122 35.15 -5.45 23.05
CA TRP A 122 33.71 -5.22 22.91
C TRP A 122 33.36 -4.19 21.84
N GLU A 123 34.19 -3.16 21.71
CA GLU A 123 34.04 -2.10 20.71
C GLU A 123 34.73 -2.45 19.37
N SER A 124 35.39 -3.62 19.28
CA SER A 124 36.04 -4.08 18.05
C SER A 124 35.03 -4.74 17.11
N GLU A 125 34.86 -4.11 15.95
CA GLU A 125 34.04 -4.62 14.85
C GLU A 125 34.54 -6.00 14.38
N SER A 126 35.85 -6.10 14.11
CA SER A 126 36.48 -7.32 13.59
C SER A 126 36.33 -8.49 14.56
N TRP A 127 36.51 -8.25 15.86
CA TRP A 127 36.31 -9.28 16.87
C TRP A 127 34.85 -9.69 16.96
N THR A 128 33.91 -8.74 16.94
CA THR A 128 32.47 -9.03 17.00
C THR A 128 31.98 -9.83 15.81
N VAL A 129 32.45 -9.53 14.60
CA VAL A 129 32.12 -10.30 13.39
C VAL A 129 32.53 -11.77 13.54
N SER A 130 33.71 -12.02 14.10
CA SER A 130 34.23 -13.38 14.31
C SER A 130 33.42 -14.22 15.32
N GLN A 131 32.59 -13.58 16.14
CA GLN A 131 31.76 -14.28 17.11
C GLN A 131 30.66 -15.11 16.43
N PRO A 132 30.16 -16.18 17.08
CA PRO A 132 29.11 -17.05 16.54
C PRO A 132 27.88 -16.35 15.99
N ALA A 133 27.26 -15.48 16.78
CA ALA A 133 26.06 -14.75 16.40
C ALA A 133 25.89 -13.43 17.15
N ALA A 134 27.00 -12.73 17.43
CA ALA A 134 26.95 -11.38 18.00
C ALA A 134 26.48 -10.35 16.95
N ALA A 135 25.80 -9.31 17.42
CA ALA A 135 25.44 -8.15 16.62
C ALA A 135 26.36 -6.98 16.96
N LEU A 136 26.72 -6.19 15.94
CA LEU A 136 27.50 -4.96 16.14
C LEU A 136 26.66 -3.89 16.84
N TRP A 137 25.39 -3.77 16.41
CA TRP A 137 24.41 -2.87 16.99
C TRP A 137 23.52 -3.62 17.99
N THR A 138 23.61 -3.25 19.27
CA THR A 138 23.09 -4.07 20.36
C THR A 138 21.63 -3.79 20.70
N TYR A 139 21.02 -2.73 20.15
CA TYR A 139 19.62 -2.38 20.40
C TYR A 139 18.67 -3.57 20.18
N PHE A 140 18.81 -4.26 19.04
CA PHE A 140 17.98 -5.42 18.67
C PHE A 140 18.36 -6.72 19.38
N THR A 141 19.35 -6.69 20.27
CA THR A 141 19.69 -7.78 21.18
C THR A 141 19.07 -7.59 22.57
N ASN A 142 18.55 -6.39 22.84
CA ASN A 142 18.06 -5.90 24.12
C ASN A 142 19.14 -5.66 25.20
N ASP A 143 20.43 -5.74 24.85
CA ASP A 143 21.56 -5.42 25.75
C ASP A 143 21.60 -6.23 27.06
N THR A 144 20.99 -7.41 27.08
CA THR A 144 20.79 -8.18 28.33
C THR A 144 22.02 -8.94 28.81
N CYS A 145 23.16 -8.85 28.11
CA CYS A 145 24.38 -9.55 28.48
C CYS A 145 25.62 -8.86 27.91
N ARG A 146 26.05 -7.78 28.57
CA ARG A 146 27.23 -6.97 28.23
C ARG A 146 28.39 -7.32 29.17
N PRO A 147 29.66 -7.07 28.80
CA PRO A 147 30.76 -7.17 29.76
C PRO A 147 30.51 -6.25 30.96
N THR A 148 30.77 -6.77 32.16
CA THR A 148 30.57 -6.07 33.43
C THR A 148 31.74 -6.32 34.37
N GLN A 149 31.97 -5.37 35.29
CA GLN A 149 32.91 -5.53 36.40
C GLN A 149 32.30 -6.28 37.58
N ASN A 150 30.97 -6.42 37.64
CA ASN A 150 30.27 -7.13 38.71
C ASN A 150 29.71 -8.46 38.19
N PRO A 151 30.35 -9.61 38.48
CA PRO A 151 29.87 -10.92 38.01
C PRO A 151 28.47 -11.30 38.50
N ALA A 152 27.92 -10.63 39.52
CA ALA A 152 26.56 -10.87 40.00
C ALA A 152 25.47 -10.22 39.14
N ASP A 153 25.82 -9.33 38.20
CA ASP A 153 24.84 -8.71 37.30
C ASP A 153 24.14 -9.78 36.44
N SER A 154 22.89 -9.53 36.07
CA SER A 154 22.11 -10.47 35.27
C SER A 154 22.62 -10.54 33.82
N CYS A 155 22.72 -11.76 33.29
CA CYS A 155 22.96 -12.01 31.88
C CYS A 155 21.92 -13.00 31.35
N THR A 156 21.16 -12.58 30.33
CA THR A 156 20.15 -13.41 29.67
C THR A 156 20.31 -13.41 28.16
N LEU A 157 19.63 -14.32 27.47
CA LEU A 157 19.66 -14.44 26.01
C LEU A 157 19.18 -13.15 25.28
N GLY A 158 18.33 -12.34 25.90
CA GLY A 158 17.76 -11.17 25.24
C GLY A 158 16.97 -11.59 23.99
N TYR A 159 17.22 -10.94 22.86
CA TYR A 159 16.59 -11.31 21.57
C TYR A 159 17.49 -12.15 20.66
N TYR A 160 18.52 -12.79 21.20
CA TYR A 160 19.36 -13.69 20.40
C TYR A 160 18.67 -15.01 20.03
N GLY A 161 19.15 -15.64 18.97
CA GLY A 161 18.79 -17.02 18.61
C GLY A 161 19.38 -18.03 19.60
N VAL A 162 18.77 -19.20 19.72
CA VAL A 162 19.12 -20.24 20.71
C VAL A 162 20.27 -21.11 20.24
N TYR A 163 20.28 -21.44 18.96
CA TYR A 163 21.29 -22.28 18.33
C TYR A 163 21.90 -21.57 17.14
N VAL A 164 23.18 -21.82 16.91
CA VAL A 164 23.93 -21.32 15.75
C VAL A 164 24.58 -22.48 15.02
N ILE A 165 24.37 -22.57 13.71
CA ILE A 165 25.13 -23.43 12.81
C ILE A 165 26.29 -22.61 12.26
N MET A 166 27.53 -22.99 12.60
CA MET A 166 28.74 -22.43 12.00
C MET A 166 28.99 -23.09 10.65
N ALA A 167 28.29 -22.61 9.61
CA ALA A 167 28.26 -23.27 8.31
C ALA A 167 29.57 -23.03 7.54
N THR A 168 30.24 -24.13 7.17
CA THR A 168 31.47 -24.12 6.36
C THR A 168 31.31 -24.77 4.99
N LYS A 169 30.21 -25.50 4.79
CA LYS A 169 29.89 -26.15 3.52
C LYS A 169 28.43 -25.92 3.16
N PRO A 170 28.07 -25.90 1.86
CA PRO A 170 26.69 -25.68 1.41
C PRO A 170 25.67 -26.62 2.04
N GLN A 171 26.07 -27.83 2.41
CA GLN A 171 25.22 -28.83 3.05
C GLN A 171 24.81 -28.43 4.48
N HIS A 172 25.63 -27.66 5.21
CA HIS A 172 25.26 -27.16 6.55
C HIS A 172 24.14 -26.13 6.45
N VAL A 173 24.23 -25.23 5.48
CA VAL A 173 23.19 -24.22 5.21
C VAL A 173 21.89 -24.92 4.82
N LYS A 174 21.94 -25.87 3.89
CA LYS A 174 20.78 -26.68 3.50
C LYS A 174 20.17 -27.42 4.69
N ALA A 175 20.99 -28.06 5.52
CA ALA A 175 20.52 -28.78 6.70
C ALA A 175 19.81 -27.85 7.69
N GLY A 176 20.33 -26.63 7.91
CA GLY A 176 19.67 -25.61 8.73
C GLY A 176 18.33 -25.15 8.16
N ILE A 177 18.26 -24.86 6.85
CA ILE A 177 17.02 -24.47 6.16
C ILE A 177 15.98 -25.58 6.26
N ASP A 178 16.36 -26.82 5.92
CA ASP A 178 15.48 -27.97 5.95
C ASP A 178 15.00 -28.26 7.38
N PHE A 179 15.89 -28.16 8.38
CA PHE A 179 15.53 -28.35 9.78
C PHE A 179 14.57 -27.28 10.29
N ALA A 180 14.82 -26.01 9.98
CA ALA A 180 13.93 -24.92 10.37
C ALA A 180 12.57 -25.03 9.69
N ARG A 181 12.53 -25.37 8.39
CA ARG A 181 11.29 -25.59 7.63
C ARG A 181 10.49 -26.75 8.20
N ARG A 182 11.10 -27.90 8.48
CA ARG A 182 10.42 -29.11 9.02
C ARG A 182 9.89 -28.91 10.43
N ASN A 183 10.58 -28.12 11.27
CA ASN A 183 10.20 -27.92 12.67
C ASN A 183 9.56 -26.53 12.92
N ASN A 184 9.15 -25.82 11.85
CA ASN A 184 8.53 -24.49 11.91
C ASN A 184 9.30 -23.48 12.81
N LEU A 185 10.63 -23.49 12.75
CA LEU A 185 11.46 -22.57 13.53
C LEU A 185 11.58 -21.22 12.82
N ARG A 186 11.78 -20.15 13.61
CA ARG A 186 12.30 -18.89 13.08
C ARG A 186 13.74 -19.13 12.64
N LEU A 187 14.03 -18.90 11.36
CA LEU A 187 15.36 -19.02 10.79
C LEU A 187 15.96 -17.63 10.61
N ILE A 188 17.17 -17.43 11.12
CA ILE A 188 17.96 -16.21 10.91
C ILE A 188 19.20 -16.57 10.11
N VAL A 189 19.51 -15.76 9.11
CA VAL A 189 20.75 -15.86 8.34
C VAL A 189 21.64 -14.73 8.79
N ARG A 190 22.80 -15.05 9.36
CA ARG A 190 23.80 -14.09 9.78
C ARG A 190 25.05 -14.27 8.93
N ASN A 191 25.53 -13.16 8.38
CA ASN A 191 26.89 -13.07 7.86
C ASN A 191 27.80 -12.48 8.94
N THR A 192 27.88 -11.16 9.02
CA THR A 192 28.80 -10.44 9.91
C THR A 192 28.15 -9.93 11.20
N GLY A 193 26.83 -9.69 11.19
CA GLY A 193 26.12 -9.05 12.31
C GLY A 193 26.04 -7.52 12.23
N HIS A 194 26.34 -6.96 11.06
CA HIS A 194 26.29 -5.53 10.73
C HIS A 194 24.90 -4.89 10.68
N ASP A 195 23.86 -5.69 10.59
CA ASP A 195 22.52 -5.17 10.29
C ASP A 195 22.01 -4.20 11.37
N PHE A 196 21.92 -2.90 11.02
CA PHE A 196 21.45 -1.82 11.89
C PHE A 196 20.05 -2.05 12.45
N ILE A 197 19.22 -2.82 11.73
CA ILE A 197 17.78 -2.96 12.00
C ILE A 197 17.38 -4.36 12.48
N GLY A 198 18.35 -5.14 12.97
CA GLY A 198 18.10 -6.39 13.69
C GLY A 198 17.70 -7.61 12.85
N ARG A 199 17.82 -7.57 11.52
CA ARG A 199 17.48 -8.68 10.60
C ARG A 199 18.43 -9.88 10.69
N SER A 200 19.59 -9.70 11.34
CA SER A 200 20.56 -10.78 11.62
C SER A 200 20.45 -11.34 13.06
N VAL A 201 19.40 -10.95 13.79
CA VAL A 201 19.10 -11.37 15.16
C VAL A 201 17.62 -11.76 15.26
N GLY A 202 17.27 -12.60 16.23
CA GLY A 202 15.87 -12.96 16.45
C GLY A 202 15.71 -13.95 17.59
N TYR A 203 14.85 -13.61 18.55
CA TYR A 203 14.61 -14.44 19.72
C TYR A 203 14.19 -15.85 19.32
N GLY A 204 14.67 -16.86 20.06
CA GLY A 204 14.21 -18.24 19.91
C GLY A 204 14.58 -18.91 18.58
N SER A 205 15.37 -18.24 17.74
CA SER A 205 15.65 -18.68 16.37
C SER A 205 16.78 -19.73 16.28
N LEU A 206 16.80 -20.44 15.16
CA LEU A 206 18.00 -21.11 14.65
C LEU A 206 18.75 -20.12 13.75
N VAL A 207 20.02 -19.86 14.04
CA VAL A 207 20.88 -18.98 13.25
C VAL A 207 21.75 -19.84 12.34
N ILE A 208 21.80 -19.52 11.05
CA ILE A 208 22.84 -20.01 10.12
C ILE A 208 23.87 -18.90 9.98
N ASN A 209 25.09 -19.16 10.45
CA ASN A 209 26.22 -18.28 10.23
C ASN A 209 26.94 -18.67 8.93
N THR A 210 26.96 -17.77 7.95
CA THR A 210 27.63 -17.94 6.64
C THR A 210 29.01 -17.28 6.56
N HIS A 211 29.52 -16.72 7.65
CA HIS A 211 30.80 -16.01 7.69
C HIS A 211 31.99 -16.91 7.33
N SER A 212 31.93 -18.23 7.54
CA SER A 212 33.06 -19.10 7.21
C SER A 212 33.24 -19.35 5.70
N PHE A 213 32.34 -18.88 4.83
CA PHE A 213 32.49 -18.98 3.38
C PHE A 213 33.45 -17.89 2.87
N GLN A 214 34.76 -18.11 3.06
CA GLN A 214 35.83 -17.14 2.79
C GLN A 214 36.57 -17.37 1.44
N LYS A 215 36.06 -18.26 0.59
CA LYS A 215 36.72 -18.61 -0.69
C LYS A 215 36.70 -17.40 -1.65
N ILE A 216 37.83 -17.12 -2.29
CA ILE A 216 37.96 -16.08 -3.33
C ILE A 216 38.58 -16.73 -4.57
N GLU A 217 37.90 -16.61 -5.70
CA GLU A 217 38.36 -17.16 -6.99
C GLU A 217 38.30 -16.08 -8.06
N TRP A 218 39.47 -15.68 -8.55
CA TRP A 218 39.59 -14.67 -9.59
C TRP A 218 39.42 -15.27 -10.98
N ILE A 219 38.80 -14.51 -11.86
CA ILE A 219 38.46 -14.91 -13.23
C ILE A 219 38.99 -13.82 -14.16
N ASP A 220 40.06 -14.11 -14.89
CA ASP A 220 40.69 -13.10 -15.77
C ASP A 220 39.77 -12.70 -16.94
N SER A 221 38.91 -13.62 -17.39
CA SER A 221 37.96 -13.34 -18.47
C SER A 221 36.66 -14.10 -18.27
N TYR A 222 35.62 -13.40 -17.83
CA TYR A 222 34.31 -13.97 -17.60
C TYR A 222 33.66 -14.38 -18.93
N ARG A 223 33.25 -15.66 -19.02
CA ARG A 223 32.58 -16.26 -20.18
C ARG A 223 31.14 -16.71 -19.88
N GLY A 224 30.64 -16.43 -18.69
CA GLY A 224 29.29 -16.80 -18.27
C GLY A 224 28.19 -16.00 -18.98
N PRO A 225 26.91 -16.26 -18.61
CA PRO A 225 25.75 -15.59 -19.17
C PRO A 225 25.79 -14.06 -19.06
N GLY A 226 25.11 -13.39 -20.01
CA GLY A 226 25.01 -11.94 -20.10
C GLY A 226 26.03 -11.28 -21.02
N SER A 227 25.92 -9.95 -21.16
CA SER A 227 26.70 -9.15 -22.11
C SER A 227 28.14 -8.87 -21.66
N TYR A 228 28.42 -8.96 -20.36
CA TYR A 228 29.75 -8.68 -19.81
C TYR A 228 30.78 -9.77 -20.14
N LYS A 229 32.00 -9.37 -20.53
CA LYS A 229 33.13 -10.25 -20.91
C LYS A 229 34.49 -9.81 -20.35
N GLY A 230 34.52 -9.05 -19.26
CA GLY A 230 35.74 -8.60 -18.58
C GLY A 230 36.19 -9.52 -17.44
N SER A 231 37.13 -9.06 -16.62
CA SER A 231 37.59 -9.79 -15.43
C SER A 231 36.54 -9.78 -14.32
N ALA A 232 36.46 -10.84 -13.55
CA ALA A 232 35.50 -11.02 -12.48
C ALA A 232 36.15 -11.73 -11.27
N VAL A 233 35.41 -11.79 -10.17
CA VAL A 233 35.78 -12.58 -9.00
C VAL A 233 34.55 -13.26 -8.45
N THR A 234 34.68 -14.53 -8.07
CA THR A 234 33.70 -15.26 -7.27
C THR A 234 34.16 -15.24 -5.82
N ILE A 235 33.33 -14.67 -4.94
CA ILE A 235 33.61 -14.59 -3.50
C ILE A 235 32.55 -15.36 -2.73
N GLY A 236 32.97 -16.08 -1.69
CA GLY A 236 32.07 -16.73 -0.75
C GLY A 236 31.27 -15.72 0.07
N ALA A 237 30.15 -16.18 0.62
CA ALA A 237 29.20 -15.34 1.35
C ALA A 237 29.83 -14.55 2.51
N GLY A 238 30.88 -15.09 3.13
CA GLY A 238 31.55 -14.53 4.29
C GLY A 238 32.62 -13.49 4.01
N VAL A 239 33.04 -13.33 2.75
CA VAL A 239 34.13 -12.43 2.36
C VAL A 239 33.76 -10.97 2.67
N GLN A 240 34.67 -10.29 3.37
CA GLN A 240 34.51 -8.90 3.81
C GLN A 240 35.22 -7.91 2.89
N GLY A 241 34.83 -6.63 2.98
CA GLY A 241 35.38 -5.50 2.23
C GLY A 241 36.90 -5.46 2.17
N LEU A 242 37.55 -5.35 3.33
CA LEU A 242 39.00 -5.24 3.41
C LEU A 242 39.71 -6.49 2.87
N THR A 243 39.17 -7.68 3.16
CA THR A 243 39.76 -8.94 2.70
C THR A 243 39.84 -9.02 1.18
N ILE A 244 38.75 -8.68 0.48
CA ILE A 244 38.77 -8.73 -0.99
C ILE A 244 39.62 -7.62 -1.61
N LEU A 245 39.63 -6.42 -1.01
CA LEU A 245 40.47 -5.31 -1.49
C LEU A 245 41.95 -5.63 -1.32
N SER A 246 42.35 -6.19 -0.17
CA SER A 246 43.73 -6.61 0.09
C SER A 246 44.17 -7.72 -0.87
N GLN A 247 43.34 -8.74 -1.11
CA GLN A 247 43.66 -9.78 -2.09
C GLN A 247 43.69 -9.27 -3.52
N GLY A 248 42.83 -8.32 -3.86
CA GLY A 248 42.82 -7.65 -5.16
C GLY A 248 44.07 -6.81 -5.40
N HIS A 249 44.52 -6.07 -4.39
CA HIS A 249 45.75 -5.29 -4.41
C HIS A 249 46.99 -6.17 -4.63
N ALA A 250 47.02 -7.37 -4.04
CA ALA A 250 48.13 -8.31 -4.19
C ALA A 250 48.22 -8.97 -5.59
N ARG A 251 47.25 -8.72 -6.50
CA ARG A 251 47.28 -9.24 -7.87
C ARG A 251 48.22 -8.46 -8.77
N ASN A 252 48.57 -9.07 -9.90
CA ASN A 252 49.29 -8.42 -10.98
C ASN A 252 48.55 -8.62 -12.32
N PRO A 253 47.86 -7.59 -12.87
CA PRO A 253 47.70 -6.25 -12.30
C PRO A 253 46.77 -6.25 -11.07
N PRO A 254 46.91 -5.25 -10.16
CA PRO A 254 45.99 -5.07 -9.04
C PRO A 254 44.55 -4.84 -9.51
N LEU A 255 43.59 -5.45 -8.79
CA LEU A 255 42.17 -5.36 -9.09
C LEU A 255 41.38 -4.93 -7.85
N VAL A 256 40.23 -4.29 -8.08
CA VAL A 256 39.28 -3.87 -7.04
C VAL A 256 37.86 -4.29 -7.42
N VAL A 257 36.98 -4.31 -6.41
CA VAL A 257 35.54 -4.52 -6.55
C VAL A 257 34.77 -3.35 -5.92
N VAL A 258 33.52 -3.15 -6.31
CA VAL A 258 32.64 -2.18 -5.64
C VAL A 258 32.22 -2.74 -4.28
N THR A 259 32.80 -2.21 -3.22
CA THR A 259 32.53 -2.53 -1.81
C THR A 259 32.10 -1.28 -1.04
N GLY A 260 31.70 -1.45 0.22
CA GLY A 260 31.33 -0.36 1.13
C GLY A 260 32.52 0.34 1.77
N GLU A 261 32.24 1.40 2.50
CA GLU A 261 33.21 2.13 3.32
C GLU A 261 33.70 1.30 4.51
N CYS A 262 32.81 0.59 5.21
CA CYS A 262 33.17 -0.19 6.40
C CYS A 262 33.98 -1.47 6.06
N PRO A 263 35.22 -1.62 6.56
CA PRO A 263 36.13 -2.74 6.25
C PRO A 263 35.57 -4.14 6.49
N THR A 264 34.74 -4.31 7.52
CA THR A 264 34.31 -5.63 7.97
C THR A 264 32.93 -6.05 7.43
N VAL A 265 32.29 -5.20 6.60
CA VAL A 265 31.01 -5.53 5.96
C VAL A 265 31.15 -6.72 5.03
N GLY A 266 30.23 -7.69 5.16
CA GLY A 266 30.18 -8.87 4.32
C GLY A 266 29.49 -8.60 2.99
N ILE A 267 30.28 -8.53 1.91
CA ILE A 267 29.87 -8.01 0.59
C ILE A 267 28.69 -8.78 0.00
N ALA A 268 28.82 -10.11 -0.02
CA ALA A 268 27.83 -11.02 -0.61
C ALA A 268 26.54 -11.16 0.23
N GLY A 269 26.51 -10.56 1.43
CA GLY A 269 25.40 -10.63 2.36
C GLY A 269 24.32 -9.58 2.09
N GLY A 270 23.90 -8.90 3.17
CA GLY A 270 22.88 -7.85 3.09
C GLY A 270 23.32 -6.65 2.26
N PHE A 271 24.62 -6.39 2.15
CA PHE A 271 25.18 -5.28 1.38
C PHE A 271 24.73 -5.29 -0.09
N ILE A 272 25.12 -6.32 -0.87
CA ILE A 272 24.67 -6.50 -2.26
C ILE A 272 23.14 -6.71 -2.33
N GLN A 273 22.56 -7.48 -1.41
CA GLN A 273 21.12 -7.75 -1.44
C GLN A 273 20.27 -6.50 -1.24
N GLY A 274 20.76 -5.47 -0.54
CA GLY A 274 20.09 -4.18 -0.39
C GLY A 274 20.44 -3.17 -1.49
N GLY A 275 21.58 -3.33 -2.17
CA GLY A 275 22.09 -2.41 -3.19
C GLY A 275 23.61 -2.28 -3.08
N GLY A 276 24.07 -1.66 -1.99
CA GLY A 276 25.48 -1.53 -1.63
C GLY A 276 26.11 -0.30 -2.27
N HIS A 277 26.30 0.75 -1.47
CA HIS A 277 27.00 1.98 -1.86
C HIS A 277 28.42 1.99 -1.27
N GLY A 278 29.27 2.90 -1.75
CA GLY A 278 30.65 3.04 -1.30
C GLY A 278 31.50 3.84 -2.30
N PRO A 279 32.83 3.90 -2.10
CA PRO A 279 33.70 4.85 -2.83
C PRO A 279 33.64 4.73 -4.36
N TRP A 280 33.47 3.51 -4.88
CA TRP A 280 33.41 3.25 -6.33
C TRP A 280 32.02 3.45 -6.94
N THR A 281 31.00 3.74 -6.13
CA THR A 281 29.59 3.77 -6.57
C THR A 281 29.35 4.84 -7.63
N THR A 282 29.95 6.03 -7.49
CA THR A 282 29.80 7.10 -8.50
C THR A 282 30.27 6.64 -9.88
N LEU A 283 31.36 5.88 -9.94
CA LEU A 283 31.98 5.45 -11.20
C LEU A 283 31.41 4.16 -11.78
N LYS A 284 30.95 3.23 -10.92
CA LYS A 284 30.62 1.84 -11.32
C LYS A 284 29.20 1.41 -10.96
N GLY A 285 28.38 2.31 -10.42
CA GLY A 285 27.05 1.97 -9.91
C GLY A 285 27.11 1.25 -8.57
N LEU A 286 25.95 0.83 -8.06
CA LEU A 286 25.86 0.11 -6.79
C LEU A 286 26.57 -1.25 -6.89
N SER A 287 26.94 -1.85 -5.76
CA SER A 287 27.56 -3.18 -5.74
C SER A 287 26.67 -4.23 -6.40
N ALA A 288 25.35 -4.13 -6.18
CA ALA A 288 24.33 -4.94 -6.85
C ALA A 288 24.39 -4.84 -8.39
N ASP A 289 24.77 -3.70 -8.97
CA ASP A 289 24.86 -3.51 -10.42
C ASP A 289 26.08 -4.22 -11.05
N ASN A 290 27.00 -4.66 -10.20
CA ASN A 290 28.24 -5.30 -10.58
C ASN A 290 28.19 -6.82 -10.45
N VAL A 291 27.08 -7.39 -10.00
CA VAL A 291 26.89 -8.84 -9.88
C VAL A 291 26.59 -9.49 -11.22
N LEU A 292 27.21 -10.64 -11.45
CA LEU A 292 27.09 -11.49 -12.65
C LEU A 292 26.37 -12.80 -12.38
N ALA A 293 26.52 -13.36 -11.17
CA ALA A 293 25.83 -14.59 -10.76
C ALA A 293 25.80 -14.73 -9.23
N PHE A 294 24.84 -15.51 -8.71
CA PHE A 294 24.83 -16.01 -7.35
C PHE A 294 24.75 -17.54 -7.35
N GLU A 295 25.43 -18.16 -6.41
CA GLU A 295 25.13 -19.50 -5.94
C GLU A 295 24.38 -19.38 -4.63
N ALA A 296 23.20 -20.00 -4.53
CA ALA A 296 22.32 -19.85 -3.39
C ALA A 296 21.54 -21.13 -3.06
N ILE A 297 20.96 -21.17 -1.86
CA ILE A 297 20.03 -22.20 -1.43
C ILE A 297 18.67 -21.56 -1.19
N THR A 298 17.65 -22.01 -1.93
CA THR A 298 16.28 -21.52 -1.78
C THR A 298 15.67 -21.93 -0.44
N ALA A 299 14.54 -21.32 -0.06
CA ALA A 299 13.78 -21.74 1.11
C ALA A 299 13.24 -23.20 1.02
N SER A 300 13.13 -23.76 -0.20
CA SER A 300 12.83 -25.18 -0.43
C SER A 300 14.06 -26.10 -0.27
N GLY A 301 15.24 -25.54 0.01
CA GLY A 301 16.48 -26.27 0.21
C GLY A 301 17.15 -26.73 -1.09
N GLN A 302 16.83 -26.10 -2.22
CA GLN A 302 17.46 -26.41 -3.52
C GLN A 302 18.68 -25.54 -3.76
N TYR A 303 19.77 -26.14 -4.24
CA TYR A 303 20.92 -25.42 -4.76
C TYR A 303 20.58 -24.82 -6.12
N VAL A 304 20.77 -23.52 -6.27
CA VAL A 304 20.44 -22.80 -7.51
C VAL A 304 21.56 -21.83 -7.86
N THR A 305 21.86 -21.77 -9.16
CA THR A 305 22.58 -20.66 -9.78
C THR A 305 21.58 -19.62 -10.26
N ALA A 306 21.74 -18.37 -9.87
CA ALA A 306 20.93 -17.25 -10.33
C ALA A 306 21.81 -16.27 -11.15
N ASN A 307 21.52 -16.13 -12.45
CA ASN A 307 22.20 -15.23 -13.38
C ASN A 307 21.22 -14.80 -14.51
N GLU A 308 21.71 -14.07 -15.52
CA GLU A 308 20.85 -13.59 -16.62
C GLU A 308 20.16 -14.69 -17.44
N ARG A 309 20.64 -15.94 -17.39
CA ARG A 309 20.08 -17.08 -18.14
C ARG A 309 19.33 -18.07 -17.25
N GLN A 310 19.82 -18.33 -16.04
CA GLN A 310 19.29 -19.31 -15.10
C GLN A 310 18.68 -18.58 -13.90
N ASN A 311 17.40 -18.84 -13.61
CA ASN A 311 16.66 -18.15 -12.55
C ASN A 311 16.79 -16.61 -12.60
N PRO A 312 16.56 -15.97 -13.77
CA PRO A 312 16.83 -14.54 -13.97
C PRO A 312 15.97 -13.63 -13.10
N ASP A 313 14.81 -14.12 -12.66
CA ASP A 313 13.93 -13.43 -11.73
C ASP A 313 14.47 -13.46 -10.30
N LEU A 314 15.02 -14.59 -9.84
CA LEU A 314 15.75 -14.66 -8.57
C LEU A 314 17.02 -13.81 -8.61
N PHE A 315 17.75 -13.86 -9.72
CA PHE A 315 18.94 -13.04 -9.94
C PHE A 315 18.64 -11.56 -9.77
N TRP A 316 17.56 -11.08 -10.42
CA TRP A 316 17.10 -9.71 -10.27
C TRP A 316 16.70 -9.38 -8.83
N ALA A 317 15.97 -10.27 -8.14
CA ALA A 317 15.55 -10.05 -6.76
C ALA A 317 16.72 -10.01 -5.75
N LEU A 318 17.74 -10.84 -5.94
CA LEU A 318 18.93 -10.84 -5.09
C LEU A 318 19.84 -9.62 -5.32
N LYS A 319 19.65 -8.87 -6.42
CA LYS A 319 20.33 -7.60 -6.72
C LYS A 319 19.51 -6.41 -6.21
N GLY A 320 19.47 -6.17 -4.91
CA GLY A 320 18.80 -4.97 -4.34
C GLY A 320 17.39 -5.19 -3.78
N GLY A 321 16.85 -6.42 -3.82
CA GLY A 321 15.51 -6.73 -3.31
C GLY A 321 15.39 -6.90 -1.79
N GLY A 322 16.49 -6.71 -1.05
CA GLY A 322 16.57 -6.86 0.40
C GLY A 322 17.10 -8.23 0.85
N PRO A 323 17.76 -8.29 2.03
CA PRO A 323 18.33 -9.52 2.57
C PRO A 323 17.26 -10.54 3.00
N ALA A 324 17.69 -11.80 3.15
CA ALA A 324 16.94 -12.85 3.85
C ALA A 324 15.48 -13.01 3.41
N SER A 325 15.23 -12.83 2.11
CA SER A 325 13.87 -12.82 1.54
C SER A 325 13.62 -13.93 0.52
N PHE A 326 14.62 -14.26 -0.30
CA PHE A 326 14.43 -15.13 -1.47
C PHE A 326 15.24 -16.43 -1.40
N ALA A 327 16.49 -16.35 -0.94
CA ALA A 327 17.41 -17.48 -0.82
C ALA A 327 18.56 -17.13 0.13
N VAL A 328 19.32 -18.15 0.57
CA VAL A 328 20.56 -17.99 1.33
C VAL A 328 21.74 -18.06 0.36
N ILE A 329 22.49 -16.96 0.24
CA ILE A 329 23.64 -16.85 -0.67
C ILE A 329 24.82 -17.65 -0.11
N LEU A 330 25.50 -18.39 -0.98
CA LEU A 330 26.73 -19.14 -0.70
C LEU A 330 27.95 -18.45 -1.31
N SER A 331 27.81 -17.91 -2.51
CA SER A 331 28.82 -17.10 -3.18
C SER A 331 28.19 -16.17 -4.22
N VAL A 332 28.91 -15.12 -4.56
CA VAL A 332 28.55 -14.16 -5.61
C VAL A 332 29.71 -14.02 -6.58
N THR A 333 29.42 -13.99 -7.88
CA THR A 333 30.37 -13.61 -8.92
C THR A 333 30.10 -12.17 -9.30
N MET A 334 31.11 -11.30 -9.22
CA MET A 334 30.99 -9.88 -9.55
C MET A 334 32.12 -9.37 -10.44
N LYS A 335 31.85 -8.29 -11.15
CA LYS A 335 32.83 -7.59 -12.00
C LYS A 335 33.99 -7.08 -11.14
N THR A 336 35.17 -7.06 -11.73
CA THR A 336 36.37 -6.46 -11.14
C THR A 336 36.86 -5.32 -12.03
N PHE A 337 37.58 -4.38 -11.44
CA PHE A 337 38.13 -3.22 -12.13
C PHE A 337 39.62 -3.10 -11.83
N PRO A 338 40.43 -2.57 -12.76
CA PRO A 338 41.81 -2.22 -12.45
C PRO A 338 41.86 -1.24 -11.28
N ASP A 339 42.77 -1.49 -10.33
CA ASP A 339 43.10 -0.50 -9.32
C ASP A 339 43.82 0.69 -9.99
N VAL A 340 43.64 1.88 -9.44
CA VAL A 340 44.18 3.13 -10.00
C VAL A 340 44.71 4.06 -8.92
N PRO A 341 45.73 4.89 -9.21
CA PRO A 341 46.12 5.98 -8.33
C PRO A 341 44.93 6.84 -7.97
N SER A 342 44.87 7.26 -6.72
CA SER A 342 43.72 7.98 -6.16
C SER A 342 44.19 9.09 -5.25
N ALA A 343 43.35 10.10 -5.04
CA ALA A 343 43.60 11.17 -4.08
C ALA A 343 42.48 11.20 -3.03
N GLY A 344 42.88 11.50 -1.79
CA GLY A 344 41.96 11.61 -0.67
C GLY A 344 42.13 12.94 0.05
N ALA A 345 41.03 13.47 0.58
CA ALA A 345 41.07 14.67 1.41
C ALA A 345 40.18 14.55 2.65
N THR A 346 40.49 15.34 3.68
CA THR A 346 39.72 15.44 4.92
C THR A 346 39.43 16.89 5.24
N LEU A 347 38.22 17.17 5.75
CA LEU A 347 37.82 18.47 6.25
C LEU A 347 37.26 18.33 7.67
N TYR A 348 37.67 19.20 8.59
CA TYR A 348 37.13 19.28 9.95
C TYR A 348 36.69 20.70 10.30
N ILE A 349 35.51 20.79 10.92
CA ILE A 349 34.99 22.01 11.57
C ILE A 349 34.42 21.58 12.92
N ASN A 350 35.07 21.97 14.01
CA ASN A 350 34.69 21.55 15.36
C ASN A 350 34.79 22.70 16.38
N THR A 351 34.63 22.39 17.66
CA THR A 351 34.69 23.36 18.76
C THR A 351 36.03 24.07 18.95
N THR A 352 37.15 23.53 18.44
CA THR A 352 38.45 24.25 18.46
C THR A 352 38.53 25.34 17.40
N HIS A 353 37.66 25.27 16.38
CA HIS A 353 37.55 26.23 15.31
C HIS A 353 36.51 27.31 15.61
N THR A 354 35.31 26.89 16.01
CA THR A 354 34.23 27.80 16.36
C THR A 354 33.26 27.19 17.37
N THR A 355 32.78 28.01 18.29
CA THR A 355 31.65 27.71 19.18
C THR A 355 30.41 28.53 18.83
N ASP A 356 30.49 29.38 17.80
CA ASP A 356 29.34 30.12 17.27
C ASP A 356 28.50 29.20 16.39
N SER A 357 27.27 28.93 16.83
CA SER A 357 26.30 28.08 16.13
C SER A 357 26.03 28.54 14.69
N ASN A 358 25.97 29.86 14.45
CA ASN A 358 25.69 30.38 13.12
C ASN A 358 26.87 30.15 12.18
N VAL A 359 28.10 30.34 12.66
CA VAL A 359 29.32 30.08 11.86
C VAL A 359 29.43 28.60 11.53
N TRP A 360 29.16 27.72 12.50
CA TRP A 360 29.18 26.27 12.30
C TRP A 360 28.13 25.79 11.30
N TRP A 361 26.88 26.26 11.41
CA TRP A 361 25.82 25.93 10.45
C TRP A 361 26.08 26.50 9.06
N ASN A 362 26.64 27.70 8.94
CA ASN A 362 27.02 28.27 7.65
C ASN A 362 28.10 27.41 6.96
N GLY A 363 29.03 26.82 7.73
CA GLY A 363 29.97 25.83 7.21
C GLY A 363 29.30 24.57 6.66
N THR A 364 28.36 24.01 7.43
CA THR A 364 27.60 22.81 7.05
C THR A 364 26.72 23.06 5.82
N GLU A 365 26.00 24.18 5.79
CA GLU A 365 25.16 24.61 4.66
C GLU A 365 26.00 24.82 3.39
N THR A 366 27.14 25.49 3.52
CA THR A 366 28.06 25.71 2.40
C THR A 366 28.57 24.38 1.86
N PHE A 367 29.01 23.46 2.73
CA PHE A 367 29.44 22.13 2.29
C PHE A 367 28.35 21.39 1.51
N HIS A 368 27.14 21.29 2.07
CA HIS A 368 26.06 20.50 1.44
C HIS A 368 25.57 21.14 0.13
N LYS A 369 25.62 22.47 0.00
CA LYS A 369 25.32 23.17 -1.25
C LYS A 369 26.25 22.75 -2.40
N TRP A 370 27.49 22.38 -2.09
CA TRP A 370 28.47 21.90 -3.07
C TRP A 370 28.34 20.40 -3.40
N SER A 371 27.41 19.67 -2.80
CA SER A 371 27.27 18.22 -2.96
C SER A 371 27.12 17.77 -4.41
N ASN A 372 26.26 18.45 -5.20
CA ASN A 372 26.08 18.13 -6.63
C ASN A 372 27.41 18.25 -7.40
N HIS A 373 28.17 19.33 -7.15
CA HIS A 373 29.45 19.56 -7.80
C HIS A 373 30.46 18.45 -7.48
N PHE A 374 30.50 17.96 -6.23
CA PHE A 374 31.39 16.87 -5.86
C PHE A 374 31.05 15.58 -6.61
N VAL A 375 29.78 15.17 -6.63
CA VAL A 375 29.38 13.90 -7.26
C VAL A 375 29.45 13.97 -8.79
N ASP A 376 29.15 15.13 -9.39
CA ASP A 376 29.29 15.37 -10.84
C ASP A 376 30.75 15.34 -11.31
N ASN A 377 31.69 15.64 -10.42
CA ASN A 377 33.12 15.50 -10.67
C ASN A 377 33.67 14.11 -10.34
N GLY A 378 32.80 13.15 -10.08
CA GLY A 378 33.15 11.75 -9.85
C GLY A 378 33.67 11.46 -8.44
N LEU A 379 33.42 12.35 -7.47
CA LEU A 379 33.82 12.11 -6.08
C LEU A 379 32.81 11.22 -5.35
N TYR A 380 33.32 10.55 -4.33
CA TYR A 380 32.54 10.04 -3.20
C TYR A 380 32.96 10.81 -1.96
N VAL A 381 32.02 11.25 -1.13
CA VAL A 381 32.35 11.96 0.11
C VAL A 381 31.58 11.34 1.26
N TYR A 382 32.29 10.93 2.30
CA TYR A 382 31.72 10.52 3.58
C TYR A 382 31.82 11.69 4.56
N PHE A 383 30.72 12.04 5.21
CA PHE A 383 30.73 13.06 6.26
C PHE A 383 29.88 12.68 7.47
N GLU A 384 30.28 13.19 8.62
CA GLU A 384 29.57 12.99 9.88
C GLU A 384 29.27 14.34 10.50
N LEU A 385 28.07 14.43 11.05
CA LEU A 385 27.55 15.62 11.68
C LEU A 385 27.04 15.25 13.09
N LEU A 386 27.70 15.81 14.10
CA LEU A 386 27.31 15.80 15.50
C LEU A 386 27.23 17.26 15.97
N PRO A 387 26.58 17.56 17.11
CA PRO A 387 26.56 18.93 17.64
C PRO A 387 27.97 19.54 17.74
N PHE A 388 28.19 20.64 17.02
CA PHE A 388 29.48 21.34 16.90
C PHE A 388 30.66 20.48 16.40
N THR A 389 30.39 19.39 15.70
CA THR A 389 31.40 18.58 15.02
C THR A 389 30.91 18.22 13.63
N PHE A 390 31.51 18.84 12.63
CA PHE A 390 31.37 18.46 11.23
C PHE A 390 32.71 17.90 10.78
N ARG A 391 32.71 16.72 10.17
CA ARG A 391 33.90 16.14 9.54
C ARG A 391 33.53 15.45 8.25
N ALA A 392 34.17 15.84 7.14
CA ALA A 392 34.09 15.13 5.87
C ALA A 392 35.41 14.39 5.67
N ARG A 393 35.39 13.08 5.91
CA ARG A 393 36.56 12.20 5.90
C ARG A 393 36.17 10.81 5.38
N PRO A 394 36.56 10.39 4.17
CA PRO A 394 37.27 11.15 3.15
C PRO A 394 36.37 11.75 2.07
N PHE A 395 36.88 12.78 1.41
CA PHE A 395 36.62 13.01 -0.01
C PHE A 395 37.50 12.04 -0.80
N VAL A 396 36.92 11.31 -1.75
CA VAL A 396 37.60 10.28 -2.53
C VAL A 396 37.57 10.65 -4.01
N GLY A 397 38.75 10.86 -4.59
CA GLY A 397 38.97 11.03 -6.02
C GLY A 397 39.67 9.82 -6.64
N ILE A 398 38.90 8.80 -7.05
CA ILE A 398 39.43 7.62 -7.74
C ILE A 398 39.93 8.01 -9.13
N GLY A 399 41.18 7.64 -9.46
CA GLY A 399 41.80 7.99 -10.75
C GLY A 399 42.19 9.47 -10.85
N LYS A 400 42.19 10.20 -9.74
CA LYS A 400 42.60 11.61 -9.67
C LYS A 400 43.90 11.75 -8.90
N THR A 401 44.71 12.71 -9.30
CA THR A 401 45.82 13.25 -8.53
C THR A 401 45.32 14.25 -7.48
N LYS A 402 46.15 14.54 -6.49
CA LYS A 402 45.95 15.61 -5.51
C LYS A 402 45.66 16.95 -6.17
N ALA A 403 46.36 17.29 -7.25
CA ALA A 403 46.15 18.57 -7.95
C ALA A 403 44.76 18.63 -8.61
N GLU A 404 44.30 17.54 -9.22
CA GLU A 404 42.97 17.45 -9.81
C GLU A 404 41.89 17.47 -8.73
N LEU A 405 42.05 16.72 -7.64
CA LEU A 405 41.11 16.75 -6.51
C LEU A 405 41.09 18.14 -5.86
N GLN A 406 42.25 18.78 -5.67
CA GLN A 406 42.34 20.16 -5.18
C GLN A 406 41.55 21.12 -6.07
N THR A 407 41.66 20.98 -7.40
CA THR A 407 40.92 21.83 -8.35
C THR A 407 39.41 21.69 -8.17
N VAL A 408 38.91 20.48 -7.89
CA VAL A 408 37.48 20.24 -7.66
C VAL A 408 37.00 20.89 -6.37
N VAL A 409 37.76 20.79 -5.27
CA VAL A 409 37.33 21.27 -3.94
C VAL A 409 37.68 22.72 -3.65
N GLN A 410 38.64 23.32 -4.37
CA GLN A 410 39.13 24.69 -4.08
C GLN A 410 38.02 25.74 -4.07
N PRO A 411 37.08 25.79 -5.04
CA PRO A 411 36.02 26.81 -5.03
C PRO A 411 35.15 26.76 -3.76
N PHE A 412 34.92 25.56 -3.23
CA PHE A 412 34.22 25.35 -1.97
C PHE A 412 35.03 25.87 -0.77
N LEU A 413 36.34 25.58 -0.71
CA LEU A 413 37.22 26.07 0.35
C LEU A 413 37.34 27.60 0.34
N ASP A 414 37.35 28.19 -0.85
CA ASP A 414 37.35 29.65 -1.04
C ASP A 414 36.03 30.26 -0.52
N GLU A 415 34.88 29.63 -0.77
CA GLU A 415 33.58 30.08 -0.26
C GLU A 415 33.51 29.98 1.27
N LEU A 416 34.03 28.90 1.88
CA LEU A 416 34.15 28.78 3.34
C LEU A 416 35.00 29.91 3.94
N THR A 417 36.16 30.19 3.32
CA THR A 417 37.07 31.26 3.75
C THR A 417 36.42 32.63 3.62
N ALA A 418 35.74 32.89 2.50
CA ALA A 418 35.03 34.16 2.27
C ALA A 418 33.88 34.38 3.26
N LYS A 419 33.24 33.30 3.71
CA LYS A 419 32.19 33.31 4.75
C LYS A 419 32.74 33.37 6.18
N GLY A 420 34.07 33.37 6.36
CA GLY A 420 34.72 33.42 7.66
C GLY A 420 34.55 32.14 8.49
N VAL A 421 34.34 30.99 7.85
CA VAL A 421 34.24 29.69 8.53
C VAL A 421 35.64 29.11 8.70
N PRO A 422 36.15 28.93 9.93
CA PRO A 422 37.43 28.28 10.18
C PRO A 422 37.34 26.76 9.98
N PHE A 423 38.35 26.16 9.34
CA PHE A 423 38.40 24.72 9.07
C PHE A 423 39.84 24.21 8.96
N ASP A 424 40.02 22.91 9.21
CA ASP A 424 41.23 22.17 8.84
C ASP A 424 40.96 21.37 7.58
N PHE A 425 41.81 21.50 6.56
CA PHE A 425 41.73 20.72 5.32
C PHE A 425 43.07 20.07 4.99
N THR A 426 43.05 18.76 4.72
CA THR A 426 44.24 18.03 4.26
C THR A 426 43.93 17.26 2.99
N ILE A 427 44.93 17.10 2.12
CA ILE A 427 44.80 16.38 0.85
C ILE A 427 46.11 15.65 0.51
N LYS A 428 45.97 14.39 0.07
CA LYS A 428 47.07 13.44 -0.13
C LYS A 428 46.87 12.58 -1.38
N ASP A 429 47.96 12.25 -2.04
CA ASP A 429 48.02 11.25 -3.13
C ASP A 429 48.25 9.85 -2.57
N PHE A 430 47.66 8.86 -3.24
CA PHE A 430 47.80 7.45 -2.93
C PHE A 430 48.17 6.67 -4.20
N PRO A 431 49.15 5.75 -4.12
CA PRO A 431 49.56 4.94 -5.28
C PRO A 431 48.43 4.07 -5.85
N THR A 432 47.54 3.59 -4.98
CA THR A 432 46.37 2.78 -5.33
C THR A 432 45.14 3.20 -4.54
N PHE A 433 43.95 2.79 -4.96
CA PHE A 433 42.73 2.95 -4.16
C PHE A 433 42.83 2.14 -2.86
N TYR A 434 43.45 0.97 -2.86
CA TYR A 434 43.65 0.19 -1.63
C TYR A 434 44.43 0.97 -0.58
N ASP A 435 45.52 1.65 -0.97
CA ASP A 435 46.33 2.47 -0.05
C ASP A 435 45.52 3.65 0.52
N LEU A 436 44.67 4.27 -0.30
CA LEU A 436 43.71 5.27 0.17
C LEU A 436 42.73 4.67 1.17
N TYR A 437 42.20 3.48 0.84
CA TYR A 437 41.19 2.81 1.64
C TYR A 437 41.68 2.53 3.06
N VAL A 438 42.88 1.94 3.20
CA VAL A 438 43.45 1.60 4.51
C VAL A 438 43.94 2.81 5.31
N ASP A 439 44.23 3.93 4.66
CA ASP A 439 44.68 5.16 5.33
C ASP A 439 43.50 6.00 5.83
N LEU A 440 42.39 6.03 5.10
CA LEU A 440 41.29 6.97 5.35
C LEU A 440 39.97 6.36 5.83
N PHE A 441 39.75 5.06 5.62
CA PHE A 441 38.55 4.38 6.13
C PHE A 441 38.90 3.53 7.36
N GLU A 442 38.07 3.66 8.39
CA GLU A 442 38.26 2.97 9.66
C GLU A 442 37.11 2.00 9.94
N ALA A 443 37.38 1.04 10.80
CA ALA A 443 36.34 0.19 11.37
C ALA A 443 35.46 1.00 12.33
N GLU A 444 34.16 0.74 12.31
CA GLU A 444 33.21 1.37 13.21
C GLU A 444 33.33 0.82 14.64
N ALA A 445 32.93 1.61 15.63
CA ALA A 445 32.84 1.13 17.00
C ALA A 445 31.64 0.20 17.19
N ALA A 446 31.89 -1.04 17.60
CA ALA A 446 30.86 -2.02 17.92
C ALA A 446 30.24 -1.79 19.32
N GLY A 447 29.21 -2.56 19.66
CA GLY A 447 28.68 -2.63 21.02
C GLY A 447 27.78 -1.46 21.42
N SER A 448 27.42 -0.60 20.46
CA SER A 448 26.55 0.56 20.66
C SER A 448 25.08 0.20 20.47
N SER A 449 24.23 0.82 21.29
CA SER A 449 22.78 0.72 21.17
C SER A 449 22.25 2.01 20.57
N ALA A 450 21.78 1.92 19.32
CA ALA A 450 21.24 3.05 18.58
C ALA A 450 20.08 2.60 17.69
N LEU A 451 19.19 3.54 17.41
CA LEU A 451 18.18 3.46 16.38
C LEU A 451 18.71 4.14 15.11
N THR A 452 18.37 3.60 13.96
CA THR A 452 18.85 4.07 12.66
C THR A 452 17.67 4.36 11.74
N GLY A 453 17.70 5.52 11.11
CA GLY A 453 16.81 5.99 10.06
C GLY A 453 17.62 6.46 8.85
N GLY A 454 16.95 6.97 7.83
CA GLY A 454 17.68 7.52 6.69
C GLY A 454 16.84 7.97 5.50
N TRP A 455 17.41 8.85 4.68
CA TRP A 455 16.76 9.44 3.52
C TRP A 455 17.75 9.92 2.46
N MET A 456 17.38 9.78 1.19
CA MET A 456 18.17 10.21 0.03
C MET A 456 17.64 11.52 -0.55
N PHE A 457 18.54 12.45 -0.87
CA PHE A 457 18.31 13.68 -1.60
C PHE A 457 18.90 13.58 -3.01
N ASN A 458 18.10 13.90 -4.02
CA ASN A 458 18.55 13.88 -5.40
C ASN A 458 19.13 15.23 -5.84
N HIS A 459 19.68 15.28 -7.05
CA HIS A 459 20.33 16.48 -7.59
C HIS A 459 19.41 17.71 -7.58
N GLN A 460 18.13 17.52 -7.88
CA GLN A 460 17.16 18.59 -7.93
C GLN A 460 16.84 19.12 -6.53
N ASP A 461 16.73 18.23 -5.54
CA ASP A 461 16.48 18.60 -4.14
C ASP A 461 17.62 19.49 -3.61
N VAL A 462 18.87 19.07 -3.82
CA VAL A 462 20.06 19.85 -3.40
C VAL A 462 20.12 21.19 -4.13
N ALA A 463 19.81 21.23 -5.42
CA ALA A 463 19.86 22.45 -6.22
C ALA A 463 18.78 23.49 -5.84
N THR A 464 17.61 23.05 -5.38
CA THR A 464 16.44 23.93 -5.21
C THR A 464 15.94 24.08 -3.78
N ASN A 465 16.33 23.19 -2.87
CA ASN A 465 15.84 23.18 -1.50
C ASN A 465 16.95 22.89 -0.46
N ASN A 466 18.19 23.32 -0.74
CA ASN A 466 19.31 23.15 0.19
C ASN A 466 18.98 23.67 1.61
N ASP A 467 18.38 24.86 1.72
CA ASP A 467 18.02 25.46 3.00
C ASP A 467 17.04 24.59 3.79
N GLY A 468 16.03 24.02 3.11
CA GLY A 468 15.08 23.09 3.72
C GLY A 468 15.72 21.78 4.19
N ILE A 469 16.74 21.30 3.46
CA ILE A 469 17.54 20.13 3.86
C ILE A 469 18.36 20.46 5.11
N ILE A 470 18.99 21.63 5.19
CA ILE A 470 19.74 22.07 6.36
C ILE A 470 18.85 22.25 7.59
N GLU A 471 17.62 22.75 7.43
CA GLU A 471 16.63 22.78 8.52
C GLU A 471 16.24 21.37 9.00
N ALA A 472 16.15 20.40 8.09
CA ALA A 472 15.97 19.00 8.47
C ALA A 472 17.21 18.47 9.22
N PHE A 473 18.43 18.82 8.81
CA PHE A 473 19.66 18.43 9.52
C PHE A 473 19.69 18.98 10.94
N LYS A 474 19.31 20.25 11.14
CA LYS A 474 19.13 20.85 12.47
C LYS A 474 18.15 20.05 13.34
N THR A 475 17.04 19.63 12.75
CA THR A 475 16.02 18.81 13.45
C THR A 475 16.57 17.43 13.81
N VAL A 476 17.36 16.80 12.94
CA VAL A 476 17.98 15.49 13.23
C VAL A 476 18.98 15.59 14.38
N LEU A 477 19.81 16.63 14.45
CA LEU A 477 20.79 16.76 15.53
C LEU A 477 20.18 17.14 16.88
N ALA A 478 19.13 17.97 16.86
CA ALA A 478 18.47 18.47 18.06
C ALA A 478 16.94 18.27 17.97
N PRO A 479 16.45 17.01 17.94
CA PRO A 479 15.03 16.72 17.73
C PRO A 479 14.16 17.13 18.92
N ARG A 480 14.75 17.22 20.12
CA ARG A 480 14.13 17.75 21.34
C ARG A 480 15.20 18.19 22.35
N PRO A 481 14.86 18.99 23.38
CA PRO A 481 15.85 19.54 24.32
C PRO A 481 16.67 18.50 25.12
N ASP A 482 16.16 17.30 25.31
CA ASP A 482 16.76 16.22 26.12
C ASP A 482 17.31 15.06 25.28
N ALA A 483 17.30 15.16 23.95
CA ALA A 483 17.86 14.14 23.07
C ALA A 483 18.68 14.75 21.95
N PHE A 484 19.80 14.09 21.65
CA PHE A 484 20.71 14.49 20.59
C PHE A 484 20.81 13.36 19.58
N GLY A 485 20.60 13.70 18.31
CA GLY A 485 20.88 12.80 17.20
C GLY A 485 22.28 13.02 16.66
N PHE A 486 22.72 12.08 15.83
CA PHE A 486 23.85 12.26 14.96
C PHE A 486 23.47 11.83 13.55
N MET A 487 24.25 12.30 12.58
CA MET A 487 24.00 12.09 11.17
C MET A 487 25.28 11.67 10.47
N ILE A 488 25.13 10.73 9.54
CA ILE A 488 26.19 10.31 8.62
C ILE A 488 25.66 10.53 7.21
N GLY A 489 26.43 11.20 6.35
CA GLY A 489 26.04 11.48 4.99
C GLY A 489 27.03 10.94 3.97
N HIS A 490 26.49 10.56 2.81
CA HIS A 490 27.22 9.91 1.74
C HIS A 490 26.90 10.61 0.43
N LEU A 491 27.87 11.34 -0.11
CA LEU A 491 27.72 12.01 -1.39
C LEU A 491 28.18 11.08 -2.51
N PHE A 492 27.27 10.64 -3.37
CA PHE A 492 27.56 9.84 -4.54
C PHE A 492 26.46 9.91 -5.59
N ASN A 493 26.81 9.69 -6.86
CA ASN A 493 25.86 9.62 -7.99
C ASN A 493 26.00 8.25 -8.71
N PRO A 494 25.18 7.24 -8.38
CA PRO A 494 25.40 5.84 -8.78
C PRO A 494 25.53 5.63 -10.29
N GLY A 495 26.75 5.36 -10.74
CA GLY A 495 27.04 5.07 -12.14
C GLY A 495 26.84 6.28 -13.02
N TYR A 496 27.30 7.45 -12.59
CA TYR A 496 27.29 8.68 -13.37
C TYR A 496 27.83 8.43 -14.80
N GLY A 497 26.98 8.69 -15.80
CA GLY A 497 27.30 8.44 -17.22
C GLY A 497 27.35 6.97 -17.64
N ALA A 498 27.03 6.01 -16.76
CA ALA A 498 26.98 4.58 -17.06
C ALA A 498 25.54 4.12 -17.36
N PRO A 499 25.35 3.10 -18.22
CA PRO A 499 24.04 2.51 -18.47
C PRO A 499 23.40 1.96 -17.19
N ALA A 500 22.10 2.20 -17.00
CA ALA A 500 21.36 1.66 -15.87
C ALA A 500 21.40 0.12 -15.88
N SER A 501 21.85 -0.47 -14.78
CA SER A 501 21.84 -1.91 -14.59
C SER A 501 20.45 -2.41 -14.18
N ASN A 502 20.08 -3.59 -14.68
CA ASN A 502 18.85 -4.28 -14.30
C ASN A 502 19.01 -4.91 -12.89
N SER A 503 18.63 -4.15 -11.87
CA SER A 503 18.60 -4.52 -10.45
C SER A 503 17.25 -4.12 -9.84
N ALA A 504 16.95 -4.64 -8.65
CA ALA A 504 15.72 -4.36 -7.91
C ALA A 504 15.83 -3.16 -6.97
N THR A 505 16.94 -2.42 -7.01
CA THR A 505 17.14 -1.19 -6.23
C THR A 505 16.12 -0.13 -6.63
N HIS A 506 15.72 0.73 -5.68
CA HIS A 506 14.80 1.84 -5.96
C HIS A 506 15.27 2.68 -7.17
N PRO A 507 14.41 2.95 -8.18
CA PRO A 507 14.84 3.68 -9.38
C PRO A 507 15.38 5.09 -9.11
N ALA A 508 14.91 5.76 -8.06
CA ALA A 508 15.40 7.08 -7.67
C ALA A 508 16.90 7.13 -7.29
N TRP A 509 17.53 5.98 -6.98
CA TRP A 509 18.98 5.93 -6.76
C TRP A 509 19.80 6.41 -7.97
N ARG A 510 19.25 6.34 -9.19
CA ARG A 510 19.95 6.76 -10.41
C ARG A 510 20.14 8.28 -10.53
N ASN A 511 19.54 9.06 -9.64
CA ASN A 511 19.69 10.52 -9.59
C ASN A 511 20.09 11.02 -8.19
N ALA A 512 20.60 10.13 -7.32
CA ALA A 512 20.99 10.48 -5.97
C ALA A 512 22.19 11.42 -5.95
N THR A 513 22.22 12.34 -4.99
CA THR A 513 23.39 13.17 -4.67
C THR A 513 23.88 12.87 -3.28
N ASP A 514 22.98 12.86 -2.31
CA ASP A 514 23.28 12.68 -0.89
C ASP A 514 22.37 11.60 -0.31
N PHE A 515 22.95 10.71 0.46
CA PHE A 515 22.22 9.79 1.31
C PHE A 515 22.59 9.99 2.77
N ILE A 516 21.58 10.34 3.56
CA ILE A 516 21.68 10.61 4.98
C ILE A 516 21.21 9.41 5.79
N ILE A 517 22.05 8.97 6.71
CA ILE A 517 21.70 8.12 7.84
C ILE A 517 21.44 9.04 9.03
N SER A 518 20.25 8.93 9.61
CA SER A 518 19.90 9.55 10.88
C SER A 518 20.06 8.51 11.98
N ALA A 519 20.62 8.88 13.12
CA ALA A 519 20.80 7.94 14.21
C ALA A 519 20.59 8.57 15.57
N LEU A 520 20.04 7.77 16.48
CA LEU A 520 19.68 8.17 17.83
C LEU A 520 20.18 7.13 18.82
N VAL A 521 21.10 7.54 19.71
CA VAL A 521 21.64 6.67 20.75
C VAL A 521 20.53 6.32 21.74
N VAL A 522 20.41 5.03 22.05
CA VAL A 522 19.47 4.53 23.06
C VAL A 522 20.28 4.14 24.30
N PRO A 523 20.11 4.85 25.42
CA PRO A 523 20.85 4.56 26.64
C PRO A 523 20.67 3.11 27.09
N VAL A 524 21.75 2.50 27.56
CA VAL A 524 21.73 1.14 28.11
C VAL A 524 20.77 1.08 29.32
N GLY A 525 19.98 0.01 29.42
CA GLY A 525 18.99 -0.14 30.49
C GLY A 525 17.70 0.66 30.29
N SER A 526 17.52 1.33 29.14
CA SER A 526 16.25 1.99 28.80
C SER A 526 15.07 1.02 28.92
N SER A 527 14.02 1.45 29.61
CA SER A 527 12.74 0.75 29.68
C SER A 527 12.09 0.65 28.28
N LEU A 528 11.15 -0.29 28.12
CA LEU A 528 10.43 -0.45 26.86
C LEU A 528 9.70 0.85 26.44
N ALA A 529 9.11 1.56 27.40
CA ALA A 529 8.44 2.83 27.13
C ALA A 529 9.41 3.90 26.59
N GLN A 530 10.63 3.98 27.14
CA GLN A 530 11.67 4.88 26.64
C GLN A 530 12.14 4.48 25.24
N LYS A 531 12.31 3.19 24.98
CA LYS A 531 12.68 2.69 23.64
C LYS A 531 11.62 3.03 22.59
N VAL A 532 10.33 2.91 22.94
CA VAL A 532 9.21 3.29 22.07
C VAL A 532 9.16 4.80 21.83
N ASP A 533 9.39 5.59 22.88
CA ASP A 533 9.48 7.06 22.78
C ASP A 533 10.61 7.51 21.84
N LEU A 534 11.82 6.96 22.01
CA LEU A 534 12.96 7.24 21.14
C LEU A 534 12.73 6.76 19.69
N GLN A 535 12.08 5.61 19.50
CA GLN A 535 11.67 5.16 18.16
C GLN A 535 10.67 6.13 17.51
N ASN A 536 9.69 6.61 18.26
CA ASN A 536 8.75 7.61 17.75
C ASN A 536 9.43 8.92 17.39
N LEU A 537 10.44 9.35 18.17
CA LEU A 537 11.25 10.53 17.91
C LEU A 537 12.05 10.37 16.61
N LEU A 538 12.68 9.22 16.38
CA LEU A 538 13.35 8.92 15.12
C LEU A 538 12.35 8.96 13.95
N THR A 539 11.29 8.14 14.02
CA THR A 539 10.35 7.93 12.91
C THR A 539 9.54 9.17 12.55
N ASN A 540 8.99 9.87 13.55
CA ASN A 540 7.99 10.93 13.37
C ASN A 540 8.54 12.34 13.62
N THR A 541 9.85 12.49 13.85
CA THR A 541 10.46 13.82 13.99
C THR A 541 11.72 13.92 13.14
N MET A 542 12.71 13.07 13.38
CA MET A 542 13.98 13.11 12.66
C MET A 542 13.79 12.75 11.18
N ASP A 543 13.30 11.55 10.89
CA ASP A 543 13.13 11.08 9.51
C ASP A 543 11.99 11.80 8.80
N GLU A 544 10.95 12.21 9.54
CA GLU A 544 9.87 13.00 8.95
C GLU A 544 10.36 14.36 8.44
N ALA A 545 11.29 15.00 9.14
CA ALA A 545 11.91 16.25 8.67
C ALA A 545 12.69 16.02 7.37
N LEU A 546 13.48 14.95 7.28
CA LEU A 546 14.21 14.59 6.07
C LEU A 546 13.26 14.31 4.89
N ARG A 547 12.19 13.53 5.12
CA ARG A 547 11.16 13.23 4.12
C ARG A 547 10.42 14.47 3.61
N LYS A 548 10.20 15.47 4.47
CA LYS A 548 9.58 16.74 4.07
C LYS A 548 10.52 17.59 3.22
N ALA A 549 11.82 17.54 3.50
CA ALA A 549 12.83 18.26 2.73
C ALA A 549 13.04 17.67 1.32
N SER A 550 12.77 16.37 1.12
CA SER A 550 12.71 15.74 -0.22
C SER A 550 11.58 14.73 -0.33
N THR A 551 10.50 15.11 -1.02
CA THR A 551 9.35 14.22 -1.30
C THR A 551 9.60 13.26 -2.44
N SER A 552 10.62 13.52 -3.26
CA SER A 552 11.04 12.71 -4.40
C SER A 552 12.16 11.73 -4.07
N GLY A 553 12.68 11.80 -2.84
CA GLY A 553 13.68 10.91 -2.28
C GLY A 553 13.20 9.48 -2.07
N CYS A 554 14.14 8.64 -1.66
CA CYS A 554 13.90 7.27 -1.24
C CYS A 554 14.82 6.96 -0.06
N THR A 555 14.88 5.71 0.40
CA THR A 555 15.84 5.34 1.43
C THR A 555 16.45 3.97 1.20
N TYR A 556 17.65 3.79 1.74
CA TYR A 556 18.43 2.57 1.57
C TYR A 556 17.98 1.53 2.56
N VAL A 557 17.46 0.40 2.08
CA VAL A 557 16.86 -0.65 2.92
C VAL A 557 17.79 -1.25 3.99
N ASN A 558 19.11 -1.00 3.93
CA ASN A 558 20.05 -1.44 4.97
C ASN A 558 20.29 -0.40 6.07
N GLU A 559 20.03 0.87 5.80
CA GLU A 559 20.34 2.04 6.64
C GLU A 559 19.08 2.92 6.76
N ALA A 560 17.96 2.33 7.14
CA ALA A 560 16.67 3.01 7.18
C ALA A 560 15.83 2.59 8.38
N ASP A 561 14.82 3.40 8.71
CA ASP A 561 13.88 3.06 9.77
C ASP A 561 12.94 1.92 9.31
N PRO A 562 12.99 0.72 9.92
CA PRO A 562 12.14 -0.38 9.50
C PRO A 562 10.68 -0.14 9.89
N TYR A 563 10.39 0.77 10.80
CA TYR A 563 9.04 1.07 11.29
C TYR A 563 8.39 2.26 10.60
N GLN A 564 9.09 2.92 9.67
CA GLN A 564 8.51 4.01 8.93
C GLN A 564 7.28 3.54 8.15
N LYS A 565 6.27 4.41 8.11
CA LYS A 565 5.07 4.16 7.32
C LYS A 565 5.45 4.07 5.84
N ASP A 566 4.72 3.23 5.09
CA ASP A 566 4.87 3.11 3.64
C ASP A 566 6.30 2.75 3.19
N TRP A 567 7.03 1.99 4.02
CA TRP A 567 8.40 1.53 3.74
C TRP A 567 8.53 0.81 2.39
N GLN A 568 7.47 0.17 1.92
CA GLN A 568 7.43 -0.50 0.62
C GLN A 568 7.75 0.47 -0.53
N SER A 569 7.09 1.63 -0.53
CA SER A 569 7.34 2.67 -1.53
C SER A 569 8.69 3.32 -1.34
N HIS A 570 9.14 3.54 -0.11
CA HIS A 570 10.41 4.22 0.14
C HIS A 570 11.64 3.35 -0.12
N PHE A 571 11.56 2.04 0.10
CA PHE A 571 12.68 1.11 -0.11
C PHE A 571 12.80 0.65 -1.56
N TRP A 572 11.67 0.45 -2.26
CA TRP A 572 11.67 -0.13 -3.62
C TRP A 572 10.77 0.56 -4.65
N GLY A 573 9.86 1.45 -4.22
CA GLY A 573 9.01 2.22 -5.14
C GLY A 573 8.22 1.32 -6.09
N SER A 574 8.37 1.56 -7.39
CA SER A 574 7.71 0.79 -8.45
C SER A 574 8.13 -0.67 -8.51
N GLU A 575 9.27 -1.05 -7.93
CA GLU A 575 9.78 -2.43 -7.97
C GLU A 575 9.13 -3.34 -6.92
N TYR A 576 8.50 -2.77 -5.89
CA TYR A 576 7.96 -3.53 -4.77
C TYR A 576 6.93 -4.61 -5.17
N PRO A 577 5.94 -4.35 -6.05
CA PRO A 577 4.95 -5.36 -6.42
C PRO A 577 5.59 -6.61 -7.04
N LYS A 578 6.65 -6.43 -7.84
CA LYS A 578 7.41 -7.53 -8.45
C LYS A 578 8.22 -8.30 -7.41
N LEU A 579 8.91 -7.61 -6.51
CA LEU A 579 9.62 -8.24 -5.39
C LEU A 579 8.70 -9.06 -4.50
N ARG A 580 7.52 -8.51 -4.17
CA ARG A 580 6.50 -9.21 -3.38
C ARG A 580 5.97 -10.46 -4.10
N ALA A 581 5.77 -10.42 -5.41
CA ALA A 581 5.38 -11.60 -6.18
C ALA A 581 6.48 -12.68 -6.16
N LEU A 582 7.74 -12.29 -6.33
CA LEU A 582 8.89 -13.19 -6.29
C LEU A 582 9.12 -13.79 -4.90
N ARG A 583 8.80 -13.03 -3.84
CA ARG A 583 8.84 -13.53 -2.46
C ARG A 583 7.95 -14.76 -2.29
N TYR A 584 6.72 -14.71 -2.82
CA TYR A 584 5.78 -15.85 -2.74
C TYR A 584 6.16 -16.99 -3.69
N LYS A 585 6.92 -16.72 -4.76
CA LYS A 585 7.47 -17.77 -5.63
C LYS A 585 8.61 -18.54 -4.95
N TRP A 586 9.56 -17.84 -4.36
CA TRP A 586 10.81 -18.43 -3.86
C TRP A 586 10.76 -18.90 -2.41
N ASP A 587 9.86 -18.34 -1.60
CA ASP A 587 9.63 -18.78 -0.22
C ASP A 587 8.13 -18.67 0.18
N PRO A 588 7.24 -19.49 -0.41
CA PRO A 588 5.81 -19.42 -0.14
C PRO A 588 5.43 -19.68 1.33
N LEU A 589 6.31 -20.33 2.10
CA LEU A 589 6.05 -20.74 3.49
C LEU A 589 6.57 -19.73 4.53
N GLY A 590 7.29 -18.70 4.10
CA GLY A 590 7.92 -17.75 5.02
C GLY A 590 8.95 -18.43 5.93
N VAL A 591 9.82 -19.26 5.36
CA VAL A 591 10.98 -19.83 6.05
C VAL A 591 11.97 -18.73 6.39
N LEU A 592 12.21 -17.81 5.45
CA LEU A 592 13.11 -16.69 5.59
C LEU A 592 12.30 -15.45 6.01
N TYR A 593 12.57 -14.92 7.20
CA TYR A 593 11.90 -13.72 7.68
C TYR A 593 12.94 -12.67 8.09
N ALA A 594 12.72 -11.45 7.64
CA ALA A 594 13.40 -10.25 8.09
C ALA A 594 12.40 -9.10 8.14
N ILE A 595 12.49 -8.23 9.14
CA ILE A 595 11.58 -7.08 9.26
C ILE A 595 11.71 -6.17 8.02
N SER A 596 10.57 -5.64 7.58
CA SER A 596 10.46 -4.68 6.46
C SER A 596 11.17 -5.12 5.18
N THR A 597 10.96 -6.39 4.83
CA THR A 597 11.40 -6.99 3.56
C THR A 597 10.20 -7.47 2.73
N PRO A 598 10.34 -7.69 1.40
CA PRO A 598 9.18 -7.98 0.56
C PRO A 598 8.36 -9.16 1.09
N GLY A 599 7.04 -8.98 1.20
CA GLY A 599 6.08 -10.01 1.59
C GLY A 599 6.01 -10.36 3.09
N THR A 600 6.70 -9.60 3.97
CA THR A 600 6.65 -9.81 5.43
C THR A 600 5.55 -9.03 6.15
N GLU A 601 4.66 -8.34 5.45
CA GLU A 601 3.63 -7.47 6.06
C GLU A 601 2.54 -8.25 6.83
N LYS A 602 2.44 -9.56 6.58
CA LYS A 602 1.54 -10.47 7.31
C LYS A 602 2.16 -11.03 8.58
N TRP A 603 3.43 -10.76 8.80
CA TRP A 603 4.20 -11.23 9.93
C TRP A 603 4.37 -10.09 10.93
N GLU A 604 4.21 -10.40 12.20
CA GLU A 604 4.37 -9.43 13.28
C GLU A 604 5.25 -10.05 14.37
N VAL A 605 6.06 -9.22 15.02
CA VAL A 605 6.76 -9.61 16.24
C VAL A 605 5.93 -9.11 17.43
N ILE A 606 5.42 -10.03 18.22
CA ILE A 606 4.60 -9.80 19.42
C ILE A 606 5.36 -10.18 20.70
N GLU A 607 4.71 -10.03 21.85
CA GLU A 607 5.27 -10.32 23.18
C GLU A 607 6.61 -9.61 23.39
N ASP A 608 6.57 -8.28 23.27
CA ASP A 608 7.71 -7.40 23.51
C ASP A 608 8.97 -7.83 22.74
N GLY A 609 8.82 -8.10 21.43
CA GLY A 609 9.96 -8.38 20.54
C GLY A 609 10.38 -9.85 20.45
N THR A 610 9.70 -10.77 21.15
CA THR A 610 10.16 -12.16 21.28
C THR A 610 9.50 -13.12 20.27
N ARG A 611 8.19 -13.01 20.02
CA ARG A 611 7.46 -14.01 19.22
C ARG A 611 7.08 -13.52 17.84
N LEU A 612 7.55 -14.22 16.82
CA LEU A 612 7.16 -14.04 15.42
C LEU A 612 5.89 -14.84 15.09
N GLN A 613 4.86 -14.14 14.60
CA GLN A 613 3.55 -14.69 14.27
C GLN A 613 3.12 -14.43 12.82
N THR A 614 2.23 -15.28 12.31
CA THR A 614 1.40 -15.05 11.12
C THR A 614 -0.07 -15.07 11.50
N GLY A 615 -0.90 -14.23 10.88
CA GLY A 615 -2.34 -14.39 11.02
C GLY A 615 -2.81 -15.72 10.42
N LEU A 616 -3.43 -16.60 11.22
CA LEU A 616 -4.09 -17.82 10.74
C LEU A 616 -5.54 -17.54 10.32
N SER A 617 -5.99 -18.23 9.26
CA SER A 617 -7.41 -18.54 9.04
C SER A 617 -7.67 -20.02 9.43
N PRO A 618 -8.91 -20.43 9.75
CA PRO A 618 -9.20 -21.76 10.33
C PRO A 618 -8.89 -22.93 9.38
N ALA A 619 -8.40 -24.05 9.93
CA ALA A 619 -7.92 -25.24 9.22
C ALA A 619 -9.04 -26.20 8.74
N GLN A 620 -8.79 -26.94 7.64
CA GLN A 620 -9.56 -28.12 7.18
C GLN A 620 -8.62 -29.33 6.97
N GLY A 621 -9.10 -30.54 7.31
CA GLY A 621 -8.38 -31.83 7.28
C GLY A 621 -8.40 -32.59 5.94
N PRO A 622 -7.71 -33.75 5.85
CA PRO A 622 -7.21 -34.32 4.60
C PRO A 622 -8.05 -35.48 4.01
N GLY A 623 -8.00 -35.61 2.68
CA GLY A 623 -8.48 -36.76 1.91
C GLY A 623 -7.95 -36.75 0.46
N GLN A 624 -6.81 -37.42 0.24
CA GLN A 624 -6.33 -38.01 -1.03
C GLN A 624 -7.04 -39.36 -1.24
N GLU A 625 -7.15 -40.05 -2.38
CA GLU A 625 -6.68 -40.02 -3.78
C GLU A 625 -7.62 -41.02 -4.53
N HIS A 626 -7.92 -40.95 -5.82
CA HIS A 626 -7.10 -41.45 -6.94
C HIS A 626 -7.81 -41.09 -8.26
N GLY A 627 -7.04 -40.74 -9.29
CA GLY A 627 -7.55 -40.47 -10.64
C GLY A 627 -7.75 -41.72 -11.50
N PHE A 628 -8.47 -41.56 -12.61
CA PHE A 628 -8.13 -42.22 -13.87
C PHE A 628 -8.41 -41.32 -15.08
N ALA A 629 -7.53 -41.50 -16.06
CA ALA A 629 -7.18 -40.68 -17.20
C ALA A 629 -8.26 -40.41 -18.29
N SER A 630 -7.86 -39.47 -19.17
CA SER A 630 -8.15 -39.40 -20.62
C SER A 630 -9.39 -38.57 -20.99
N TRP A 631 -9.43 -37.61 -21.92
CA TRP A 631 -8.62 -37.22 -23.09
C TRP A 631 -8.53 -35.68 -23.17
N SER A 632 -7.39 -35.13 -23.59
CA SER A 632 -7.30 -33.70 -24.00
C SER A 632 -7.60 -33.54 -25.49
N PRO A 633 -8.29 -32.45 -25.88
CA PRO A 633 -7.79 -31.63 -26.98
C PRO A 633 -7.26 -30.30 -26.43
N GLN A 634 -5.97 -30.09 -26.66
CA GLN A 634 -5.22 -28.88 -26.33
C GLN A 634 -5.76 -27.68 -27.11
N SER A 635 -6.65 -26.87 -26.49
CA SER A 635 -6.92 -25.50 -26.95
C SER A 635 -7.67 -24.61 -25.92
N THR A 636 -7.42 -24.74 -24.61
CA THR A 636 -8.07 -23.87 -23.60
C THR A 636 -7.21 -23.57 -22.36
N ALA A 637 -5.90 -23.28 -22.51
CA ALA A 637 -5.02 -22.98 -21.38
C ALA A 637 -5.18 -21.55 -20.81
N TRP A 638 -5.54 -20.56 -21.63
CA TRP A 638 -5.69 -19.17 -21.17
C TRP A 638 -6.99 -18.91 -20.37
N LEU A 639 -8.05 -19.69 -20.64
CA LEU A 639 -9.37 -19.53 -20.01
C LEU A 639 -9.48 -20.17 -18.61
N LYS A 640 -8.58 -21.07 -18.22
CA LYS A 640 -8.61 -21.71 -16.89
C LYS A 640 -7.78 -20.98 -15.83
N HIS A 641 -6.80 -20.16 -16.21
CA HIS A 641 -5.96 -19.42 -15.27
C HIS A 641 -6.65 -18.19 -14.65
N THR A 642 -7.69 -17.67 -15.29
CA THR A 642 -8.53 -16.56 -14.80
C THR A 642 -9.60 -16.98 -13.79
N LEU A 643 -9.82 -18.28 -13.58
CA LEU A 643 -10.91 -18.82 -12.75
C LEU A 643 -10.45 -19.39 -11.38
N LYS A 644 -9.33 -18.90 -10.81
CA LYS A 644 -8.94 -19.13 -9.40
C LYS A 644 -9.14 -17.91 -8.48
N VAL A 645 -9.97 -16.94 -8.90
CA VAL A 645 -10.38 -15.79 -8.06
C VAL A 645 -11.53 -16.20 -7.13
N HIS A 646 -11.56 -15.77 -5.87
CA HIS A 646 -12.68 -16.04 -4.94
C HIS A 646 -14.02 -15.51 -5.52
N VAL A 647 -15.14 -16.22 -5.33
CA VAL A 647 -16.43 -15.90 -5.99
C VAL A 647 -16.89 -14.46 -5.70
N GLU A 648 -16.70 -13.97 -4.46
CA GLU A 648 -16.98 -12.58 -4.06
C GLU A 648 -16.21 -11.57 -4.94
N LYS A 649 -14.92 -11.78 -5.17
CA LYS A 649 -14.09 -10.89 -6.00
C LYS A 649 -14.50 -10.93 -7.47
N ARG A 650 -15.04 -12.05 -7.96
CA ARG A 650 -15.57 -12.15 -9.32
C ARG A 650 -16.82 -11.29 -9.50
N ILE A 651 -17.70 -11.29 -8.50
CA ILE A 651 -18.95 -10.49 -8.48
C ILE A 651 -18.62 -9.00 -8.39
N LEU A 652 -17.67 -8.61 -7.53
CA LEU A 652 -17.22 -7.22 -7.40
C LEU A 652 -16.59 -6.70 -8.70
N LEU A 653 -15.73 -7.50 -9.35
CA LEU A 653 -15.12 -7.15 -10.63
C LEU A 653 -16.15 -7.10 -11.77
N ALA A 654 -17.15 -7.99 -11.78
CA ALA A 654 -18.24 -7.94 -12.76
C ALA A 654 -18.96 -6.59 -12.69
N ASN A 655 -19.28 -6.14 -11.49
CA ASN A 655 -20.00 -4.88 -11.30
C ASN A 655 -19.15 -3.68 -11.70
N PHE A 656 -17.86 -3.65 -11.33
CA PHE A 656 -16.93 -2.63 -11.80
C PHE A 656 -16.89 -2.52 -13.33
N LEU A 657 -16.71 -3.65 -14.04
CA LEU A 657 -16.61 -3.68 -15.50
C LEU A 657 -17.91 -3.24 -16.17
N ILE A 658 -19.05 -3.72 -15.70
CA ILE A 658 -20.36 -3.38 -16.25
C ILE A 658 -20.64 -1.89 -16.07
N THR A 659 -20.41 -1.35 -14.87
CA THR A 659 -20.64 0.08 -14.62
C THR A 659 -19.67 0.95 -15.41
N LEU A 660 -18.40 0.56 -15.51
CA LEU A 660 -17.42 1.23 -16.37
C LEU A 660 -17.91 1.34 -17.82
N SER A 661 -18.47 0.26 -18.37
CA SER A 661 -19.08 0.27 -19.72
C SER A 661 -20.22 1.29 -19.86
N PHE A 662 -21.07 1.43 -18.83
CA PHE A 662 -22.17 2.40 -18.84
C PHE A 662 -21.70 3.86 -18.71
N SER A 663 -20.56 4.11 -18.09
CA SER A 663 -20.12 5.45 -17.71
C SER A 663 -19.28 6.17 -18.76
N PHE A 664 -18.65 5.46 -19.70
CA PHE A 664 -17.90 6.06 -20.82
C PHE A 664 -18.69 7.11 -21.60
N THR A 665 -20.00 6.92 -21.76
CA THR A 665 -20.84 7.82 -22.56
C THR A 665 -21.53 8.90 -21.75
N GLN A 666 -21.50 8.87 -20.41
CA GLN A 666 -22.35 9.74 -19.58
C GLN A 666 -21.90 11.20 -19.52
N VAL A 667 -20.60 11.48 -19.60
CA VAL A 667 -20.11 12.86 -19.72
C VAL A 667 -20.20 13.35 -21.18
N PRO A 668 -19.70 12.58 -22.19
CA PRO A 668 -19.74 13.01 -23.60
C PRO A 668 -21.14 13.20 -24.18
N ILE A 669 -22.15 12.44 -23.73
CA ILE A 669 -23.52 12.55 -24.25
C ILE A 669 -24.09 13.97 -24.08
N PHE A 670 -23.75 14.69 -23.02
CA PHE A 670 -24.20 16.07 -22.85
C PHE A 670 -23.68 16.98 -23.97
N TYR A 671 -22.39 16.85 -24.31
CA TYR A 671 -21.74 17.62 -25.36
C TYR A 671 -22.22 17.23 -26.76
N VAL A 672 -22.55 15.95 -26.98
CA VAL A 672 -23.23 15.50 -28.21
C VAL A 672 -24.53 16.26 -28.41
N PHE A 673 -25.37 16.35 -27.37
CA PHE A 673 -26.64 17.08 -27.44
C PHE A 673 -26.43 18.57 -27.64
N HIS A 674 -25.38 19.16 -27.05
CA HIS A 674 -25.04 20.56 -27.25
C HIS A 674 -24.67 20.87 -28.71
N LEU A 675 -23.83 20.03 -29.32
CA LEU A 675 -23.47 20.14 -30.74
C LEU A 675 -24.66 19.92 -31.67
N MET A 676 -25.51 18.92 -31.37
CA MET A 676 -26.70 18.64 -32.16
C MET A 676 -27.72 19.79 -32.10
N GLU A 677 -27.93 20.39 -30.94
CA GLU A 677 -28.83 21.55 -30.83
C GLU A 677 -28.24 22.82 -31.44
N CYS A 678 -26.92 22.97 -31.41
CA CYS A 678 -26.25 24.02 -32.17
C CYS A 678 -26.54 23.90 -33.67
N ASP A 679 -26.48 22.70 -34.23
CA ASP A 679 -26.82 22.45 -35.64
C ASP A 679 -28.30 22.70 -35.95
N VAL A 680 -29.22 22.32 -35.07
CA VAL A 680 -30.67 22.58 -35.20
C VAL A 680 -30.98 24.08 -35.09
N PHE A 681 -30.27 24.80 -34.24
CA PHE A 681 -30.44 26.25 -34.12
C PHE A 681 -30.07 26.95 -35.43
N TYR A 682 -28.90 26.65 -36.00
CA TYR A 682 -28.42 27.25 -37.25
C TYR A 682 -29.12 26.74 -38.52
N SER A 683 -29.96 25.71 -38.44
CA SER A 683 -30.82 25.36 -39.58
C SER A 683 -31.96 26.37 -39.80
N ASN A 684 -32.30 27.17 -38.77
CA ASN A 684 -33.41 28.13 -38.79
C ASN A 684 -32.97 29.57 -38.50
N HIS A 685 -31.67 29.83 -38.33
CA HIS A 685 -31.10 31.14 -38.01
C HIS A 685 -29.94 31.47 -38.97
N PRO A 686 -29.64 32.76 -39.19
CA PRO A 686 -28.51 33.16 -40.02
C PRO A 686 -27.18 32.59 -39.51
N PRO A 687 -26.20 32.30 -40.40
CA PRO A 687 -24.90 31.76 -40.04
C PRO A 687 -24.14 32.71 -39.09
N TYR A 688 -23.32 32.14 -38.22
CA TYR A 688 -22.55 32.89 -37.22
C TYR A 688 -21.40 33.68 -37.87
N GLU A 689 -21.34 34.99 -37.63
CA GLU A 689 -20.31 35.90 -38.18
C GLU A 689 -19.38 36.51 -37.08
N GLY A 690 -19.44 36.02 -35.84
CA GLY A 690 -18.65 36.56 -34.72
C GLY A 690 -17.26 35.93 -34.53
N LEU A 691 -16.43 36.56 -33.70
CA LEU A 691 -15.19 35.97 -33.18
C LEU A 691 -15.51 35.21 -31.89
N GLY A 692 -15.63 33.88 -31.95
CA GLY A 692 -15.98 33.02 -30.81
C GLY A 692 -16.55 31.66 -31.24
N ASP A 693 -16.89 30.81 -30.27
CA ASP A 693 -17.59 29.55 -30.55
C ASP A 693 -19.04 29.84 -30.97
N ARG A 694 -19.43 29.36 -32.17
CA ARG A 694 -20.80 29.48 -32.69
C ARG A 694 -21.84 28.87 -31.75
N CYS A 695 -21.47 27.88 -30.94
CA CYS A 695 -22.39 27.17 -30.06
C CYS A 695 -22.55 27.83 -28.67
N SER A 696 -21.75 28.85 -28.34
CA SER A 696 -21.80 29.58 -27.06
C SER A 696 -22.94 30.61 -27.01
N ARG A 697 -24.19 30.12 -27.09
CA ARG A 697 -25.41 30.94 -26.99
C ARG A 697 -26.39 30.38 -25.96
N ASN A 698 -27.04 31.28 -25.22
CA ASN A 698 -28.00 30.91 -24.18
C ASN A 698 -29.20 30.11 -24.72
N GLU A 699 -29.62 30.39 -25.95
CA GLU A 699 -30.72 29.70 -26.63
C GLU A 699 -30.35 28.24 -26.94
N ILE A 700 -29.11 27.98 -27.36
CA ILE A 700 -28.59 26.64 -27.63
C ILE A 700 -28.43 25.88 -26.30
N ALA A 701 -27.93 26.53 -25.25
CA ALA A 701 -27.81 25.95 -23.92
C ALA A 701 -29.20 25.55 -23.34
N ALA A 702 -30.23 26.40 -23.51
CA ALA A 702 -31.59 26.10 -23.09
C ALA A 702 -32.24 24.96 -23.90
N GLY A 703 -31.98 24.90 -25.22
CA GLY A 703 -32.40 23.78 -26.07
C GLY A 703 -31.75 22.47 -25.64
N THR A 704 -30.43 22.49 -25.42
CA THR A 704 -29.64 21.35 -24.92
C THR A 704 -30.22 20.82 -23.60
N ALA A 705 -30.49 21.70 -22.65
CA ALA A 705 -31.09 21.37 -21.35
C ALA A 705 -32.44 20.67 -21.49
N THR A 706 -33.27 21.13 -22.42
CA THR A 706 -34.60 20.57 -22.67
C THR A 706 -34.50 19.14 -23.21
N GLN A 707 -33.70 18.91 -24.25
CA GLN A 707 -33.55 17.58 -24.85
C GLN A 707 -32.91 16.58 -23.90
N PHE A 708 -31.93 17.04 -23.12
CA PHE A 708 -31.25 16.21 -22.12
C PHE A 708 -32.20 15.84 -20.96
N SER A 709 -33.10 16.75 -20.57
CA SER A 709 -34.16 16.46 -19.58
C SER A 709 -35.17 15.42 -20.11
N ILE A 710 -35.57 15.51 -21.38
CA ILE A 710 -36.44 14.50 -22.03
C ILE A 710 -35.75 13.12 -22.06
N LEU A 711 -34.46 13.09 -22.37
CA LEU A 711 -33.64 11.89 -22.30
C LEU A 711 -33.61 11.31 -20.86
N GLY A 712 -33.44 12.16 -19.84
CA GLY A 712 -33.45 11.75 -18.43
C GLY A 712 -34.79 11.16 -17.98
N MET A 713 -35.91 11.79 -18.35
CA MET A 713 -37.26 11.30 -18.06
C MET A 713 -37.54 9.94 -18.71
N SER A 714 -37.23 9.80 -20.00
CA SER A 714 -37.43 8.54 -20.74
C SER A 714 -36.52 7.41 -20.21
N THR A 715 -35.28 7.73 -19.83
CA THR A 715 -34.34 6.79 -19.21
C THR A 715 -34.88 6.28 -17.86
N THR A 716 -35.41 7.17 -17.02
CA THR A 716 -35.96 6.81 -15.71
C THR A 716 -37.19 5.92 -15.83
N PHE A 717 -38.10 6.27 -16.75
CA PHE A 717 -39.28 5.48 -17.04
C PHE A 717 -38.93 4.06 -17.54
N CYS A 718 -38.07 3.97 -18.56
CA CYS A 718 -37.66 2.68 -19.13
C CYS A 718 -36.84 1.85 -18.13
N GLY A 719 -35.98 2.49 -17.33
CA GLY A 719 -35.21 1.85 -16.26
C GLY A 719 -36.10 1.27 -15.14
N THR A 720 -37.21 1.93 -14.83
CA THR A 720 -38.19 1.42 -13.86
C THR A 720 -38.86 0.14 -14.38
N ILE A 721 -39.24 0.10 -15.66
CA ILE A 721 -39.79 -1.12 -16.27
C ILE A 721 -38.73 -2.23 -16.32
N ASN A 722 -37.48 -1.86 -16.64
CA ASN A 722 -36.35 -2.78 -16.66
C ASN A 722 -36.12 -3.50 -15.33
N LEU A 723 -36.37 -2.86 -14.19
CA LEU A 723 -36.30 -3.49 -12.87
C LEU A 723 -37.22 -4.72 -12.77
N PHE A 724 -38.47 -4.59 -13.22
CA PHE A 724 -39.43 -5.71 -13.21
C PHE A 724 -39.06 -6.79 -14.22
N VAL A 725 -38.63 -6.40 -15.42
CA VAL A 725 -38.19 -7.33 -16.47
C VAL A 725 -36.97 -8.14 -15.99
N ALA A 726 -35.96 -7.47 -15.42
CA ALA A 726 -34.76 -8.11 -14.89
C ALA A 726 -35.07 -9.07 -13.74
N GLY A 727 -35.94 -8.67 -12.80
CA GLY A 727 -36.39 -9.52 -11.70
C GLY A 727 -37.13 -10.77 -12.18
N TRP A 728 -38.01 -10.62 -13.18
CA TRP A 728 -38.69 -11.75 -13.82
C TRP A 728 -37.70 -12.67 -14.55
N MET A 729 -36.73 -12.12 -15.30
CA MET A 729 -35.70 -12.90 -15.99
C MET A 729 -34.81 -13.68 -15.00
N ALA A 730 -34.46 -13.10 -13.86
CA ALA A 730 -33.65 -13.76 -12.84
C ALA A 730 -34.38 -14.98 -12.25
N LYS A 731 -35.70 -14.87 -12.01
CA LYS A 731 -36.54 -15.98 -11.54
C LYS A 731 -36.79 -17.04 -12.61
N ARG A 732 -36.95 -16.64 -13.89
CA ARG A 732 -37.30 -17.56 -14.97
C ARG A 732 -36.11 -18.29 -15.59
N PHE A 733 -35.00 -17.60 -15.78
CA PHE A 733 -33.81 -18.09 -16.51
C PHE A 733 -32.57 -18.21 -15.63
N GLY A 734 -32.66 -17.81 -14.36
CA GLY A 734 -31.53 -17.76 -13.43
C GLY A 734 -30.78 -16.42 -13.47
N PRO A 735 -30.15 -16.00 -12.36
CA PRO A 735 -29.50 -14.69 -12.25
C PRO A 735 -28.35 -14.45 -13.24
N ARG A 736 -27.57 -15.49 -13.58
CA ARG A 736 -26.47 -15.37 -14.55
C ARG A 736 -26.94 -15.04 -15.96
N ALA A 737 -28.01 -15.70 -16.43
CA ALA A 737 -28.58 -15.44 -17.74
C ALA A 737 -29.23 -14.05 -17.80
N ALA A 738 -29.93 -13.66 -16.74
CA ALA A 738 -30.48 -12.32 -16.60
C ALA A 738 -29.38 -11.25 -16.67
N LEU A 739 -28.26 -11.44 -15.95
CA LEU A 739 -27.15 -10.49 -15.96
C LEU A 739 -26.49 -10.36 -17.34
N MET A 740 -26.38 -11.46 -18.10
CA MET A 740 -25.88 -11.40 -19.48
C MET A 740 -26.75 -10.54 -20.39
N VAL A 741 -28.08 -10.62 -20.26
CA VAL A 741 -29.01 -9.77 -21.02
C VAL A 741 -28.88 -8.31 -20.61
N GLN A 742 -28.72 -8.05 -19.30
CA GLN A 742 -28.50 -6.70 -18.78
C GLN A 742 -27.19 -6.07 -19.24
N THR A 743 -26.24 -6.83 -19.81
CA THR A 743 -24.98 -6.30 -20.36
C THR A 743 -24.92 -6.33 -21.89
N SER A 744 -25.54 -7.31 -22.55
CA SER A 744 -25.48 -7.43 -24.01
C SER A 744 -26.42 -6.47 -24.74
N VAL A 745 -27.60 -6.20 -24.17
CA VAL A 745 -28.60 -5.29 -24.76
C VAL A 745 -28.15 -3.82 -24.74
N PRO A 746 -27.48 -3.32 -23.68
CA PRO A 746 -26.84 -2.01 -23.73
C PRO A 746 -25.78 -1.85 -24.82
N ALA A 747 -25.11 -2.92 -25.27
CA ALA A 747 -24.20 -2.85 -26.43
C ALA A 747 -24.96 -2.44 -27.69
N ILE A 748 -26.16 -2.99 -27.91
CA ILE A 748 -27.03 -2.62 -29.03
C ILE A 748 -27.46 -1.16 -28.90
N ARG A 749 -27.84 -0.73 -27.69
CA ARG A 749 -28.19 0.68 -27.41
C ARG A 749 -27.08 1.63 -27.84
N VAL A 750 -25.85 1.36 -27.39
CA VAL A 750 -24.69 2.23 -27.67
C VAL A 750 -24.29 2.17 -29.15
N ALA A 751 -24.37 1.01 -29.81
CA ALA A 751 -24.14 0.91 -31.25
C ALA A 751 -25.11 1.79 -32.05
N THR A 752 -26.39 1.81 -31.66
CA THR A 752 -27.40 2.70 -32.25
C THR A 752 -27.11 4.18 -31.93
N GLN A 753 -26.60 4.49 -30.73
CA GLN A 753 -26.20 5.85 -30.37
C GLN A 753 -24.99 6.35 -31.18
N VAL A 754 -24.05 5.48 -31.57
CA VAL A 754 -22.97 5.84 -32.51
C VAL A 754 -23.55 6.34 -33.84
N LEU A 755 -24.59 5.68 -34.35
CA LEU A 755 -25.30 6.14 -35.55
C LEU A 755 -25.99 7.49 -35.31
N GLY A 756 -26.52 7.71 -34.11
CA GLY A 756 -27.08 9.00 -33.69
C GLY A 756 -26.05 10.13 -33.72
N VAL A 757 -24.84 9.89 -33.20
CA VAL A 757 -23.73 10.87 -33.23
C VAL A 757 -23.33 11.20 -34.66
N VAL A 758 -23.29 10.20 -35.55
CA VAL A 758 -22.96 10.41 -36.97
C VAL A 758 -24.06 11.15 -37.72
N ALA A 759 -25.33 10.90 -37.39
CA ALA A 759 -26.46 11.56 -38.03
C ALA A 759 -26.52 13.07 -37.71
N GLY A 760 -26.18 13.46 -36.46
CA GLY A 760 -26.18 14.86 -36.03
C GLY A 760 -27.58 15.50 -36.00
N GLY A 761 -27.64 16.76 -35.56
CA GLY A 761 -28.88 17.55 -35.52
C GLY A 761 -30.09 16.84 -34.89
N GLN A 762 -31.28 17.11 -35.43
CA GLN A 762 -32.53 16.58 -34.89
C GLN A 762 -32.69 15.06 -35.07
N ALA A 763 -32.14 14.49 -36.15
CA ALA A 763 -32.15 13.05 -36.37
C ALA A 763 -31.35 12.32 -35.29
N GLY A 764 -30.17 12.85 -34.92
CA GLY A 764 -29.35 12.34 -33.83
C GLY A 764 -30.08 12.38 -32.48
N ILE A 765 -30.70 13.51 -32.14
CA ILE A 765 -31.47 13.70 -30.89
C ILE A 765 -32.58 12.64 -30.76
N ILE A 766 -33.36 12.43 -31.82
CA ILE A 766 -34.46 11.44 -31.83
C ILE A 766 -33.91 10.02 -31.65
N ILE A 767 -32.81 9.67 -32.34
CA ILE A 767 -32.18 8.34 -32.19
C ILE A 767 -31.80 8.10 -30.72
N PHE A 768 -31.15 9.06 -30.06
CA PHE A 768 -30.78 8.95 -28.65
C PHE A 768 -31.98 8.78 -27.72
N GLN A 769 -33.07 9.51 -27.94
CA GLN A 769 -34.30 9.37 -27.14
C GLN A 769 -35.00 8.03 -27.37
N CYS A 770 -35.13 7.57 -28.62
CA CYS A 770 -35.73 6.28 -28.94
C CYS A 770 -34.92 5.09 -28.41
N THR A 771 -33.59 5.19 -28.34
CA THR A 771 -32.74 4.13 -27.78
C THR A 771 -33.02 3.83 -26.31
N GLN A 772 -33.73 4.72 -25.58
CA GLN A 772 -34.16 4.42 -24.21
C GLN A 772 -35.14 3.24 -24.15
N LEU A 773 -35.93 2.98 -25.19
CA LEU A 773 -36.81 1.80 -25.24
C LEU A 773 -36.03 0.47 -25.17
N ILE A 774 -34.79 0.46 -25.70
CA ILE A 774 -33.90 -0.72 -25.63
C ILE A 774 -33.54 -1.03 -24.17
N THR A 775 -33.48 -0.01 -23.31
CA THR A 775 -33.12 -0.16 -21.89
C THR A 775 -34.15 -0.92 -21.07
N VAL A 776 -35.38 -1.06 -21.55
CA VAL A 776 -36.43 -1.87 -20.92
C VAL A 776 -35.98 -3.32 -20.74
N ILE A 777 -35.30 -3.88 -21.74
CA ILE A 777 -34.85 -5.27 -21.72
C ILE A 777 -33.51 -5.39 -20.98
N GLY A 778 -32.58 -4.46 -21.20
CA GLY A 778 -31.29 -4.47 -20.53
C GLY A 778 -30.79 -3.06 -20.22
N GLY A 779 -30.57 -2.77 -18.93
CA GLY A 779 -30.28 -1.42 -18.48
C GLY A 779 -29.54 -1.34 -17.15
N PRO A 780 -29.13 -0.11 -16.77
CA PRO A 780 -28.35 0.13 -15.56
C PRO A 780 -29.10 -0.26 -14.28
N VAL A 781 -30.42 -0.09 -14.25
CA VAL A 781 -31.24 -0.40 -13.06
C VAL A 781 -31.39 -1.92 -12.89
N GLY A 782 -31.59 -2.65 -13.98
CA GLY A 782 -31.76 -4.10 -13.99
C GLY A 782 -30.49 -4.86 -13.62
N TYR A 783 -29.30 -4.45 -14.09
CA TYR A 783 -28.07 -5.16 -13.71
C TYR A 783 -27.78 -5.02 -12.21
N ILE A 784 -28.02 -3.84 -11.61
CA ILE A 784 -27.79 -3.62 -10.17
C ILE A 784 -28.68 -4.57 -9.35
N LEU A 785 -29.95 -4.71 -9.74
CA LEU A 785 -30.86 -5.67 -9.10
C LEU A 785 -30.31 -7.10 -9.19
N VAL A 786 -29.95 -7.56 -10.39
CA VAL A 786 -29.48 -8.95 -10.58
C VAL A 786 -28.15 -9.20 -9.87
N ALA A 787 -27.25 -8.21 -9.85
CA ALA A 787 -26.00 -8.30 -9.11
C ALA A 787 -26.22 -8.40 -7.59
N ASN A 788 -27.14 -7.60 -7.05
CA ASN A 788 -27.53 -7.68 -5.63
C ASN A 788 -28.16 -9.03 -5.28
N VAL A 789 -28.99 -9.59 -6.17
CA VAL A 789 -29.55 -10.95 -5.99
C VAL A 789 -28.43 -11.98 -5.92
N ILE A 790 -27.45 -11.93 -6.83
CA ILE A 790 -26.34 -12.89 -6.83
C ILE A 790 -25.47 -12.74 -5.57
N ALA A 791 -25.19 -11.52 -5.14
CA ALA A 791 -24.42 -11.29 -3.92
C ALA A 791 -25.19 -11.76 -2.66
N GLY A 792 -26.51 -11.58 -2.61
CA GLY A 792 -27.35 -12.04 -1.49
C GLY A 792 -27.37 -13.57 -1.34
N GLU A 793 -27.39 -14.30 -2.44
CA GLU A 793 -27.39 -15.77 -2.44
C GLU A 793 -26.01 -16.37 -2.11
N VAL A 794 -24.91 -15.69 -2.50
CA VAL A 794 -23.54 -16.21 -2.34
C VAL A 794 -22.91 -15.83 -1.00
N VAL A 795 -23.37 -14.76 -0.35
CA VAL A 795 -22.76 -14.20 0.87
C VAL A 795 -23.58 -14.53 2.11
N GLU A 796 -22.91 -15.00 3.16
CA GLU A 796 -23.50 -15.28 4.47
C GLU A 796 -24.22 -14.05 5.07
N PRO A 797 -25.39 -14.20 5.73
CA PRO A 797 -26.21 -13.09 6.23
C PRO A 797 -25.45 -12.03 7.03
N LEU A 798 -24.50 -12.44 7.88
CA LEU A 798 -23.70 -11.53 8.73
C LEU A 798 -22.75 -10.62 7.95
N ARG A 799 -22.36 -10.99 6.72
CA ARG A 799 -21.43 -10.22 5.86
C ARG A 799 -22.14 -9.47 4.73
N ARG A 800 -23.44 -9.67 4.53
CA ARG A 800 -24.21 -9.09 3.41
C ARG A 800 -24.17 -7.56 3.39
N THR A 801 -24.38 -6.89 4.51
CA THR A 801 -24.38 -5.41 4.59
C THR A 801 -23.04 -4.81 4.15
N ALA A 802 -21.92 -5.41 4.57
CA ALA A 802 -20.59 -4.98 4.17
C ALA A 802 -20.31 -5.26 2.68
N VAL A 803 -20.71 -6.43 2.18
CA VAL A 803 -20.48 -6.79 0.76
C VAL A 803 -21.38 -5.98 -0.17
N PHE A 804 -22.62 -5.67 0.19
CA PHE A 804 -23.45 -4.74 -0.58
C PHE A 804 -22.86 -3.32 -0.62
N GLY A 805 -22.24 -2.88 0.48
CA GLY A 805 -21.46 -1.64 0.51
C GLY A 805 -20.28 -1.68 -0.46
N MET A 806 -19.47 -2.75 -0.43
CA MET A 806 -18.34 -2.93 -1.35
C MET A 806 -18.80 -3.02 -2.82
N LEU A 807 -19.93 -3.68 -3.08
CA LEU A 807 -20.53 -3.81 -4.40
C LEU A 807 -20.92 -2.44 -4.96
N GLN A 808 -21.60 -1.63 -4.15
CA GLN A 808 -21.90 -0.24 -4.49
C GLN A 808 -20.62 0.59 -4.68
N GLY A 809 -19.60 0.35 -3.87
CA GLY A 809 -18.29 1.00 -4.02
C GLY A 809 -17.60 0.66 -5.34
N CYS A 810 -17.65 -0.60 -5.80
CA CYS A 810 -17.12 -1.01 -7.10
C CYS A 810 -17.91 -0.42 -8.27
N ILE A 811 -19.23 -0.27 -8.14
CA ILE A 811 -20.08 0.46 -9.10
C ILE A 811 -19.59 1.92 -9.20
N MET A 812 -19.42 2.59 -8.06
CA MET A 812 -18.97 4.00 -8.05
C MET A 812 -17.53 4.16 -8.55
N LEU A 813 -16.66 3.17 -8.34
CA LEU A 813 -15.31 3.16 -8.91
C LEU A 813 -15.36 3.07 -10.44
N GLY A 814 -16.23 2.19 -10.96
CA GLY A 814 -16.47 2.06 -12.40
C GLY A 814 -17.05 3.35 -13.00
N GLN A 815 -17.96 4.01 -12.27
CA GLN A 815 -18.49 5.33 -12.63
C GLN A 815 -17.39 6.39 -12.73
N GLY A 816 -16.55 6.50 -11.70
CA GLY A 816 -15.50 7.53 -11.66
C GLY A 816 -14.50 7.38 -12.79
N ILE A 817 -14.01 6.16 -13.02
CA ILE A 817 -13.10 5.89 -14.15
C ILE A 817 -13.82 6.12 -15.47
N GLY A 818 -15.07 5.69 -15.62
CA GLY A 818 -15.83 5.85 -16.86
C GLY A 818 -16.14 7.31 -17.20
N TYR A 819 -16.45 8.15 -16.21
CA TYR A 819 -16.64 9.60 -16.42
C TYR A 819 -15.36 10.28 -16.85
N LEU A 820 -14.26 10.02 -16.14
CA LEU A 820 -12.96 10.60 -16.46
C LEU A 820 -12.48 10.15 -17.84
N SER A 821 -12.40 8.84 -18.05
CA SER A 821 -11.91 8.30 -19.32
C SER A 821 -12.85 8.60 -20.48
N GLY A 822 -14.17 8.58 -20.28
CA GLY A 822 -15.15 8.99 -21.27
C GLY A 822 -14.96 10.44 -21.71
N GLY A 823 -14.81 11.36 -20.75
CA GLY A 823 -14.51 12.77 -21.01
C GLY A 823 -13.19 12.97 -21.74
N MET A 824 -12.10 12.36 -21.23
CA MET A 824 -10.77 12.44 -21.84
C MET A 824 -10.73 11.84 -23.25
N ILE A 825 -11.40 10.71 -23.48
CA ILE A 825 -11.49 10.10 -24.82
C ILE A 825 -12.23 11.03 -25.78
N GLY A 826 -13.27 11.69 -25.28
CA GLY A 826 -14.06 12.67 -26.01
C GLY A 826 -13.25 13.89 -26.44
N ASP A 827 -12.39 14.40 -25.57
CA ASP A 827 -11.50 15.53 -25.88
C ASP A 827 -10.32 15.11 -26.77
N ALA A 828 -9.67 13.98 -26.48
CA ALA A 828 -8.46 13.56 -27.17
C ALA A 828 -8.72 12.98 -28.56
N TRP A 829 -9.83 12.25 -28.75
CA TRP A 829 -10.09 11.51 -29.98
C TRP A 829 -11.47 11.78 -30.60
N GLY A 830 -12.19 12.76 -30.05
CA GLY A 830 -13.46 13.26 -30.58
C GLY A 830 -14.69 12.57 -29.99
N ILE A 831 -15.81 13.30 -30.08
CA ILE A 831 -17.08 13.02 -29.39
C ILE A 831 -17.70 11.63 -29.68
N ARG A 832 -17.33 11.00 -30.81
CA ARG A 832 -17.80 9.65 -31.20
C ARG A 832 -17.09 8.52 -30.46
N ARG A 833 -15.81 8.66 -30.14
CA ARG A 833 -14.96 7.57 -29.63
C ARG A 833 -15.40 7.01 -28.27
N PRO A 834 -15.93 7.80 -27.33
CA PRO A 834 -16.43 7.25 -26.07
C PRO A 834 -17.56 6.23 -26.27
N PHE A 835 -18.40 6.41 -27.30
CA PHE A 835 -19.48 5.48 -27.63
C PHE A 835 -18.95 4.17 -28.23
N GLU A 836 -17.92 4.22 -29.08
CA GLU A 836 -17.29 3.03 -29.63
C GLU A 836 -16.58 2.22 -28.53
N VAL A 837 -15.86 2.90 -27.64
CA VAL A 837 -15.21 2.27 -26.48
C VAL A 837 -16.24 1.63 -25.56
N ALA A 838 -17.36 2.30 -25.29
CA ALA A 838 -18.46 1.74 -24.52
C ALA A 838 -19.04 0.47 -25.17
N PHE A 839 -19.21 0.44 -26.50
CA PHE A 839 -19.68 -0.75 -27.22
C PHE A 839 -18.76 -1.97 -27.00
N TYR A 840 -17.45 -1.81 -27.22
CA TYR A 840 -16.49 -2.89 -26.99
C TYR A 840 -16.41 -3.28 -25.51
N SER A 841 -16.50 -2.31 -24.60
CA SER A 841 -16.53 -2.55 -23.16
C SER A 841 -17.73 -3.42 -22.75
N PHE A 842 -18.92 -3.21 -23.33
CA PHE A 842 -20.08 -4.07 -23.06
C PHE A 842 -19.91 -5.51 -23.55
N LEU A 843 -19.21 -5.72 -24.67
CA LEU A 843 -18.89 -7.07 -25.16
C LEU A 843 -17.94 -7.79 -24.20
N VAL A 844 -16.92 -7.09 -23.70
CA VAL A 844 -15.99 -7.62 -22.70
C VAL A 844 -16.71 -7.92 -21.39
N SER A 845 -17.55 -7.02 -20.90
CA SER A 845 -18.36 -7.21 -19.69
C SER A 845 -19.31 -8.41 -19.83
N THR A 846 -19.95 -8.59 -20.99
CA THR A 846 -20.83 -9.74 -21.26
C THR A 846 -20.04 -11.06 -21.28
N LEU A 847 -18.86 -11.06 -21.89
CA LEU A 847 -17.97 -12.23 -21.90
C LEU A 847 -17.50 -12.57 -20.48
N TYR A 848 -17.16 -11.57 -19.68
CA TYR A 848 -16.76 -11.76 -18.28
C TYR A 848 -17.91 -12.31 -17.44
N VAL A 849 -19.13 -11.80 -17.58
CA VAL A 849 -20.32 -12.34 -16.90
C VAL A 849 -20.53 -13.81 -17.29
N ARG A 850 -20.38 -14.13 -18.58
CA ARG A 850 -20.49 -15.51 -19.06
C ARG A 850 -19.43 -16.42 -18.46
N VAL A 851 -18.18 -15.99 -18.28
CA VAL A 851 -17.10 -16.87 -17.80
C VAL A 851 -17.04 -16.95 -16.27
N SER A 852 -17.31 -15.84 -15.59
CA SER A 852 -16.91 -15.66 -14.18
C SER A 852 -18.05 -15.79 -13.17
N MET A 853 -19.32 -15.64 -13.58
CA MET A 853 -20.45 -15.65 -12.65
C MET A 853 -20.91 -17.07 -12.27
N PRO A 854 -21.22 -17.33 -10.98
CA PRO A 854 -21.69 -18.63 -10.54
C PRO A 854 -23.05 -18.97 -11.16
N TYR A 855 -23.32 -20.26 -11.35
CA TYR A 855 -24.64 -20.75 -11.73
C TYR A 855 -25.48 -20.96 -10.47
N ILE A 856 -26.64 -20.31 -10.40
CA ILE A 856 -27.63 -20.46 -9.34
C ILE A 856 -28.90 -20.97 -10.02
N ALA A 857 -29.43 -22.12 -9.56
CA ALA A 857 -30.62 -22.72 -10.14
C ALA A 857 -31.84 -21.81 -9.93
N ALA A 858 -32.69 -21.67 -10.95
CA ALA A 858 -33.89 -20.83 -10.86
C ALA A 858 -34.85 -21.32 -9.75
N ASP A 859 -34.86 -22.62 -9.48
CA ASP A 859 -35.75 -23.26 -8.49
C ASP A 859 -35.37 -22.94 -7.03
N SER A 860 -34.10 -22.55 -6.76
CA SER A 860 -33.70 -22.14 -5.40
C SER A 860 -34.26 -20.77 -5.01
N LEU A 861 -34.69 -19.97 -5.98
CA LEU A 861 -35.29 -18.64 -5.78
C LEU A 861 -36.82 -18.69 -5.68
N SER A 862 -37.45 -19.87 -5.86
CA SER A 862 -38.91 -20.06 -5.90
C SER A 862 -39.49 -20.91 -4.76
N SER A 863 -38.66 -21.40 -3.82
CA SER A 863 -39.02 -22.41 -2.79
C SER A 863 -39.99 -21.96 -1.68
N GLY A 864 -40.71 -20.84 -1.86
CA GLY A 864 -41.73 -20.36 -0.92
C GLY A 864 -43.11 -20.10 -1.55
N SER A 865 -43.28 -20.24 -2.87
CA SER A 865 -44.55 -19.97 -3.54
C SER A 865 -45.10 -21.24 -4.20
N LYS A 866 -46.25 -21.72 -3.69
CA LYS A 866 -47.02 -22.82 -4.32
C LYS A 866 -47.24 -22.54 -5.82
N PRO A 867 -47.19 -23.56 -6.68
CA PRO A 867 -47.24 -23.38 -8.13
C PRO A 867 -48.70 -23.26 -8.57
N HIS A 868 -49.35 -22.11 -8.43
CA HIS A 868 -50.59 -21.80 -9.16
C HIS A 868 -51.01 -20.32 -8.99
N SER A 869 -50.56 -19.43 -9.89
CA SER A 869 -51.43 -18.37 -10.44
C SER A 869 -50.83 -17.83 -11.75
N LYS A 870 -51.65 -17.72 -12.79
CA LYS A 870 -51.26 -17.24 -14.12
C LYS A 870 -51.06 -15.72 -14.11
N GLY A 871 -49.93 -15.27 -14.67
CA GLY A 871 -49.75 -14.06 -15.50
C GLY A 871 -50.13 -12.70 -14.92
N LEU A 872 -49.18 -11.74 -14.95
CA LEU A 872 -49.28 -10.33 -14.51
C LEU A 872 -49.42 -10.09 -12.99
N ALA A 873 -50.22 -10.88 -12.26
CA ALA A 873 -50.39 -10.67 -10.81
C ALA A 873 -49.09 -10.93 -10.01
N GLU A 874 -48.28 -11.91 -10.44
CA GLU A 874 -46.98 -12.21 -9.84
C GLU A 874 -45.90 -11.19 -10.23
N PHE A 875 -46.01 -10.61 -11.44
CA PHE A 875 -45.13 -9.55 -11.94
C PHE A 875 -45.28 -8.26 -11.12
N PHE A 876 -46.50 -7.92 -10.73
CA PHE A 876 -46.80 -6.77 -9.86
C PHE A 876 -46.87 -7.13 -8.37
N SER A 877 -46.53 -8.37 -7.98
CA SER A 877 -46.54 -8.79 -6.57
C SER A 877 -45.74 -7.87 -5.64
N PRO A 878 -44.58 -7.29 -6.03
CA PRO A 878 -43.87 -6.33 -5.20
C PRO A 878 -44.67 -5.06 -4.86
N LEU A 879 -45.62 -4.64 -5.71
CA LEU A 879 -46.45 -3.46 -5.46
C LEU A 879 -47.53 -3.71 -4.40
N ARG A 880 -47.86 -4.97 -4.07
CA ARG A 880 -48.82 -5.30 -3.00
C ARG A 880 -48.34 -4.85 -1.61
N VAL A 881 -47.03 -4.70 -1.43
CA VAL A 881 -46.41 -4.18 -0.20
C VAL A 881 -46.77 -2.72 0.05
N LEU A 882 -47.18 -1.97 -0.97
CA LEU A 882 -47.64 -0.57 -0.84
C LEU A 882 -49.08 -0.46 -0.32
N VAL A 883 -49.81 -1.57 -0.22
CA VAL A 883 -51.18 -1.58 0.32
C VAL A 883 -51.12 -1.44 1.85
N PRO A 884 -51.91 -0.54 2.47
CA PRO A 884 -51.88 -0.32 3.92
C PRO A 884 -52.16 -1.61 4.70
N GLN A 885 -51.25 -1.99 5.60
CA GLN A 885 -51.35 -3.22 6.39
C GLN A 885 -52.15 -2.97 7.68
N ARG A 886 -53.02 -3.90 8.08
CA ARG A 886 -53.71 -3.84 9.38
C ARG A 886 -52.85 -4.56 10.40
N VAL A 887 -52.37 -3.85 11.42
CA VAL A 887 -51.49 -4.40 12.46
C VAL A 887 -52.24 -4.35 13.80
N MET A 888 -52.30 -5.47 14.50
CA MET A 888 -52.87 -5.55 15.85
C MET A 888 -51.75 -5.26 16.85
N LEU A 889 -51.89 -4.19 17.62
CA LEU A 889 -50.92 -3.80 18.64
C LEU A 889 -51.04 -4.73 19.85
N GLY A 890 -49.99 -4.84 20.68
CA GLY A 890 -49.99 -5.67 21.90
C GLY A 890 -51.09 -5.32 22.92
N SER A 891 -51.78 -4.20 22.74
CA SER A 891 -52.98 -3.78 23.49
C SER A 891 -54.32 -4.31 22.91
N GLY A 892 -54.30 -5.10 21.83
CA GLY A 892 -55.49 -5.65 21.16
C GLY A 892 -56.18 -4.73 20.16
N VAL A 893 -55.67 -3.50 19.94
CA VAL A 893 -56.25 -2.54 18.98
C VAL A 893 -55.68 -2.74 17.58
N VAL A 894 -56.56 -2.91 16.58
CA VAL A 894 -56.17 -3.06 15.16
C VAL A 894 -56.07 -1.68 14.49
N GLN A 895 -54.85 -1.28 14.10
CA GLN A 895 -54.57 -0.01 13.44
C GLN A 895 -54.08 -0.22 11.99
N LYS A 896 -54.51 0.64 11.06
CA LYS A 896 -54.00 0.64 9.68
C LYS A 896 -52.65 1.36 9.63
N HIS A 897 -51.61 0.65 9.21
CA HIS A 897 -50.23 1.11 9.12
C HIS A 897 -49.89 1.52 7.68
N TYR A 898 -49.62 2.81 7.47
CA TYR A 898 -49.27 3.40 6.17
C TYR A 898 -47.75 3.57 5.98
N GLY A 899 -46.93 3.11 6.93
CA GLY A 899 -45.50 3.43 6.97
C GLY A 899 -44.71 3.01 5.73
N VAL A 900 -45.08 1.91 5.06
CA VAL A 900 -44.39 1.43 3.85
C VAL A 900 -44.62 2.34 2.65
N LEU A 901 -45.84 2.90 2.51
CA LEU A 901 -46.16 3.86 1.46
C LEU A 901 -45.33 5.15 1.61
N PHE A 902 -45.25 5.67 2.84
CA PHE A 902 -44.43 6.85 3.14
C PHE A 902 -42.94 6.60 2.97
N LEU A 903 -42.45 5.41 3.33
CA LEU A 903 -41.06 5.01 3.09
C LEU A 903 -40.75 5.01 1.59
N CYS A 904 -41.62 4.41 0.77
CA CYS A 904 -41.43 4.40 -0.69
C CYS A 904 -41.49 5.80 -1.30
N ALA A 905 -42.39 6.68 -0.84
CA ALA A 905 -42.43 8.07 -1.28
C ALA A 905 -41.15 8.85 -0.91
N GLY A 906 -40.63 8.64 0.30
CA GLY A 906 -39.37 9.24 0.76
C GLY A 906 -38.15 8.77 -0.03
N VAL A 907 -38.03 7.45 -0.29
CA VAL A 907 -36.96 6.87 -1.12
C VAL A 907 -37.04 7.40 -2.55
N PHE A 908 -38.24 7.51 -3.11
CA PHE A 908 -38.44 8.07 -4.45
C PHE A 908 -37.94 9.52 -4.55
N LEU A 909 -38.32 10.38 -3.60
CA LEU A 909 -37.86 11.78 -3.56
C LEU A 909 -36.33 11.88 -3.35
N GLY A 910 -35.75 11.02 -2.50
CA GLY A 910 -34.30 10.98 -2.28
C GLY A 910 -33.50 10.53 -3.50
N VAL A 911 -33.97 9.51 -4.23
CA VAL A 911 -33.35 9.06 -5.49
C VAL A 911 -33.50 10.13 -6.58
N LEU A 912 -34.64 10.81 -6.63
CA LEU A 912 -34.86 11.92 -7.57
C LEU A 912 -33.87 13.08 -7.31
N ALA A 913 -33.70 13.48 -6.05
CA ALA A 913 -32.79 14.56 -5.67
C ALA A 913 -31.32 14.21 -5.94
N THR A 914 -30.88 13.02 -5.52
CA THR A 914 -29.46 12.59 -5.64
C THR A 914 -29.06 12.17 -7.06
N GLY A 915 -30.01 11.76 -7.90
CA GLY A 915 -29.76 11.41 -9.30
C GLY A 915 -29.68 12.61 -10.24
N TYR A 916 -30.38 13.71 -9.93
CA TYR A 916 -30.45 14.90 -10.80
C TYR A 916 -29.40 15.95 -10.44
N ALA A 917 -28.94 16.01 -9.19
CA ALA A 917 -27.96 17.00 -8.74
C ALA A 917 -26.62 16.95 -9.51
N PRO A 918 -25.98 15.78 -9.75
CA PRO A 918 -24.73 15.74 -10.51
C PRO A 918 -24.90 16.23 -11.96
N LEU A 919 -26.07 15.99 -12.55
CA LEU A 919 -26.41 16.43 -13.90
C LEU A 919 -26.58 17.96 -13.96
N LEU A 920 -27.25 18.56 -12.97
CA LEU A 920 -27.37 20.01 -12.86
C LEU A 920 -26.00 20.68 -12.64
N ILE A 921 -25.14 20.07 -11.83
CA ILE A 921 -23.77 20.56 -11.59
C ILE A 921 -22.95 20.54 -12.88
N GLN A 922 -23.02 19.46 -13.66
CA GLN A 922 -22.33 19.35 -14.96
C GLN A 922 -22.82 20.41 -15.95
N MET A 923 -24.14 20.65 -16.00
CA MET A 923 -24.73 21.67 -16.88
C MET A 923 -24.32 23.08 -16.47
N TYR A 924 -24.35 23.38 -15.17
CA TYR A 924 -23.91 24.66 -14.63
C TYR A 924 -22.42 24.89 -14.89
N ALA A 925 -21.58 23.87 -14.66
CA ALA A 925 -20.14 23.97 -14.86
C ALA A 925 -19.77 24.24 -16.32
N THR A 926 -20.49 23.62 -17.25
CA THR A 926 -20.29 23.87 -18.69
C THR A 926 -20.76 25.27 -19.08
N ALA A 927 -21.92 25.70 -18.60
CA ALA A 927 -22.54 26.96 -19.01
C ALA A 927 -21.87 28.21 -18.40
N VAL A 928 -21.31 28.10 -17.19
CA VAL A 928 -20.74 29.24 -16.46
C VAL A 928 -19.21 29.24 -16.49
N PHE A 929 -18.57 28.07 -16.49
CA PHE A 929 -17.10 27.97 -16.43
C PHE A 929 -16.47 27.35 -17.68
N GLU A 930 -17.26 27.14 -18.75
CA GLU A 930 -16.78 26.66 -20.05
C GLU A 930 -16.04 25.30 -19.98
N PHE A 931 -16.41 24.44 -19.03
CA PHE A 931 -15.75 23.14 -18.87
C PHE A 931 -15.84 22.27 -20.12
N GLN A 932 -14.72 21.70 -20.53
CA GLN A 932 -14.64 20.70 -21.60
C GLN A 932 -15.00 19.30 -21.07
N GLN A 933 -15.10 18.30 -21.96
CA GLN A 933 -15.58 16.97 -21.58
C GLN A 933 -14.68 16.34 -20.51
N GLY A 934 -13.37 16.58 -20.58
CA GLY A 934 -12.37 16.16 -19.63
C GLY A 934 -12.51 16.85 -18.28
N ASP A 935 -12.78 18.17 -18.25
CA ASP A 935 -12.97 18.93 -17.01
C ASP A 935 -14.21 18.46 -16.24
N ASN A 936 -15.32 18.25 -16.95
CA ASN A 936 -16.50 17.63 -16.38
C ASN A 936 -16.28 16.14 -16.04
N GLY A 937 -15.44 15.45 -16.81
CA GLY A 937 -14.97 14.10 -16.50
C GLY A 937 -14.26 14.05 -15.15
N TRP A 938 -13.37 15.01 -14.89
CA TRP A 938 -12.68 15.18 -13.61
C TRP A 938 -13.64 15.51 -12.48
N LEU A 939 -14.51 16.51 -12.67
CA LEU A 939 -15.52 16.92 -11.68
C LEU A 939 -16.40 15.76 -11.23
N MET A 940 -16.94 15.00 -12.19
CA MET A 940 -17.82 13.87 -11.91
C MET A 940 -17.08 12.66 -11.36
N SER A 941 -15.82 12.46 -11.78
CA SER A 941 -14.99 11.37 -11.28
C SER A 941 -14.57 11.57 -9.82
N GLY A 942 -14.29 12.81 -9.40
CA GLY A 942 -13.92 13.13 -8.02
C GLY A 942 -14.98 12.68 -7.02
N PHE A 943 -16.25 12.99 -7.31
CA PHE A 943 -17.40 12.54 -6.51
C PHE A 943 -17.47 11.01 -6.40
N ALA A 944 -17.38 10.33 -7.55
CA ALA A 944 -17.53 8.89 -7.64
C ALA A 944 -16.35 8.15 -6.99
N PHE A 945 -15.12 8.64 -7.15
CA PHE A 945 -13.92 8.08 -6.52
C PHE A 945 -13.95 8.21 -4.99
N MET A 946 -14.34 9.37 -4.47
CA MET A 946 -14.44 9.57 -3.03
C MET A 946 -15.43 8.58 -2.40
N ARG A 947 -16.62 8.46 -2.98
CA ARG A 947 -17.64 7.50 -2.49
C ARG A 947 -17.21 6.05 -2.70
N ALA A 948 -16.53 5.74 -3.80
CA ALA A 948 -15.98 4.41 -4.04
C ALA A 948 -14.94 4.02 -2.98
N VAL A 949 -13.98 4.90 -2.69
CA VAL A 949 -12.96 4.67 -1.65
C VAL A 949 -13.62 4.49 -0.29
N PHE A 950 -14.59 5.34 0.04
CA PHE A 950 -15.36 5.18 1.28
C PHE A 950 -16.07 3.83 1.35
N LEU A 951 -16.84 3.46 0.32
CA LEU A 951 -17.66 2.25 0.31
C LEU A 951 -16.84 0.95 0.22
N ILE A 952 -15.67 0.97 -0.43
CA ILE A 952 -14.79 -0.21 -0.57
C ILE A 952 -13.93 -0.41 0.69
N PHE A 953 -13.40 0.66 1.27
CA PHE A 953 -12.37 0.55 2.33
C PHE A 953 -12.87 0.96 3.72
N LEU A 954 -13.66 2.02 3.84
CA LEU A 954 -14.09 2.58 5.13
C LEU A 954 -15.41 1.96 5.60
N PHE A 955 -16.41 1.87 4.74
CA PHE A 955 -17.75 1.39 5.06
C PHE A 955 -17.76 -0.03 5.67
N PRO A 956 -17.02 -1.04 5.15
CA PRO A 956 -16.99 -2.36 5.77
C PRO A 956 -16.39 -2.34 7.18
N ARG A 957 -15.40 -1.46 7.42
CA ARG A 957 -14.78 -1.26 8.74
C ARG A 957 -15.73 -0.56 9.70
N ILE A 958 -16.46 0.46 9.23
CA ILE A 958 -17.46 1.19 10.02
C ILE A 958 -18.61 0.26 10.43
N ILE A 959 -19.14 -0.54 9.51
CA ILE A 959 -20.21 -1.51 9.79
C ILE A 959 -19.73 -2.59 10.78
N ASN A 960 -18.55 -3.17 10.57
CA ASN A 960 -18.02 -4.18 11.49
C ASN A 960 -17.69 -3.62 12.89
N THR A 961 -17.34 -2.34 12.98
CA THR A 961 -17.07 -1.67 14.27
C THR A 961 -18.37 -1.26 14.95
N GLY A 962 -19.32 -0.69 14.20
CA GLY A 962 -20.64 -0.32 14.67
C GLY A 962 -21.45 -1.51 15.16
N ARG A 963 -21.37 -2.67 14.46
CA ARG A 963 -22.05 -3.90 14.87
C ARG A 963 -21.48 -4.45 16.18
N ARG A 964 -20.15 -4.46 16.34
CA ARG A 964 -19.49 -4.82 17.61
C ARG A 964 -19.89 -3.88 18.75
N TRP A 965 -19.99 -2.58 18.48
CA TRP A 965 -20.42 -1.59 19.46
C TRP A 965 -21.90 -1.73 19.84
N TYR A 966 -22.78 -2.00 18.87
CA TYR A 966 -24.22 -2.15 19.09
C TYR A 966 -24.54 -3.42 19.89
N LEU A 967 -23.88 -4.54 19.57
CA LEU A 967 -23.99 -5.80 20.32
C LEU A 967 -23.43 -5.65 21.75
N ALA A 968 -22.34 -4.89 21.93
CA ALA A 968 -21.80 -4.58 23.25
C ALA A 968 -22.74 -3.72 24.12
N ARG A 969 -23.62 -2.92 23.50
CA ARG A 969 -24.66 -2.14 24.20
C ARG A 969 -25.97 -2.90 24.42
N GLY A 970 -26.31 -3.84 23.55
CA GLY A 970 -27.51 -4.69 23.69
C GLY A 970 -27.48 -5.60 24.93
N GLN A 971 -26.29 -5.87 25.48
CA GLN A 971 -26.14 -6.65 26.73
C GLN A 971 -26.29 -5.82 28.02
N GLN A 972 -26.60 -4.52 27.93
CA GLN A 972 -26.66 -3.63 29.11
C GLN A 972 -28.08 -3.35 29.63
N GLU A 973 -29.12 -3.91 29.02
CA GLU A 973 -30.51 -3.85 29.53
C GLU A 973 -31.06 -5.25 29.83
N THR A 974 -30.50 -5.92 30.84
CA THR A 974 -31.28 -6.85 31.66
C THR A 974 -30.90 -6.64 33.12
N SER A 975 -31.67 -5.80 33.81
CA SER A 975 -31.62 -5.67 35.27
C SER A 975 -32.05 -6.99 35.93
N PRO A 976 -31.41 -7.42 37.03
CA PRO A 976 -31.82 -8.60 37.77
C PRO A 976 -32.92 -8.25 38.77
N GLY A 977 -34.11 -8.82 38.59
CA GLY A 977 -35.17 -8.77 39.60
C GLY A 977 -36.52 -9.23 39.09
N ALA A 978 -36.85 -10.51 39.30
CA ALA A 978 -38.18 -11.02 39.70
C ALA A 978 -38.29 -12.54 39.41
N GLU A 979 -37.94 -13.34 40.41
CA GLU A 979 -38.77 -14.38 41.02
C GLU A 979 -39.88 -15.14 40.23
N THR A 980 -39.79 -16.48 40.32
CA THR A 980 -40.85 -17.50 40.57
C THR A 980 -41.55 -18.27 39.43
N GLN A 981 -41.62 -19.60 39.68
CA GLN A 981 -42.59 -20.64 39.26
C GLN A 981 -42.42 -21.28 37.86
N SER A 982 -42.72 -22.55 37.58
CA SER A 982 -42.86 -23.86 38.27
C SER A 982 -43.49 -24.83 37.24
N ARG A 983 -43.10 -26.13 37.27
CA ARG A 983 -43.74 -27.34 36.68
C ARG A 983 -43.65 -27.54 35.15
N CYS A 984 -43.08 -28.62 34.60
CA CYS A 984 -43.27 -30.09 34.77
C CYS A 984 -44.57 -30.63 34.15
N HIS A 985 -44.48 -31.38 33.04
CA HIS A 985 -44.96 -32.78 32.92
C HIS A 985 -44.75 -33.36 31.51
N LEU A 986 -44.19 -34.57 31.45
CA LEU A 986 -44.28 -35.49 30.31
C LEU A 986 -45.59 -36.28 30.39
N ALA A 987 -46.17 -36.61 29.23
CA ALA A 987 -47.16 -37.68 29.08
C ALA A 987 -46.74 -38.64 27.95
N MET A 988 -46.87 -39.93 28.24
CA MET A 988 -46.60 -41.07 27.37
C MET A 988 -47.94 -41.72 26.99
N ASN A 989 -48.25 -41.84 25.70
CA ASN A 989 -48.68 -43.09 25.05
C ASN A 989 -49.17 -42.85 23.60
N PRO A 990 -49.00 -43.83 22.68
CA PRO A 990 -49.34 -43.72 21.27
C PRO A 990 -50.50 -44.67 20.92
N GLU A 991 -51.76 -44.24 21.11
CA GLU A 991 -52.94 -44.94 20.58
C GLU A 991 -54.17 -44.06 20.77
N GLU A 992 -54.28 -43.00 19.95
CA GLU A 992 -55.55 -42.34 19.64
C GLU A 992 -55.38 -41.71 18.24
N LEU A 993 -55.25 -42.60 17.26
CA LEU A 993 -55.48 -42.35 15.85
C LEU A 993 -56.99 -42.31 15.60
N GLU A 994 -57.50 -41.29 14.90
CA GLU A 994 -58.50 -41.48 13.84
C GLU A 994 -58.75 -40.15 13.07
N ALA A 995 -58.70 -40.21 11.75
CA ALA A 995 -59.27 -39.22 10.83
C ALA A 995 -60.30 -39.96 9.96
N PRO A 996 -61.48 -39.37 9.65
CA PRO A 996 -61.58 -38.69 8.35
C PRO A 996 -62.61 -37.54 8.22
N ILE A 997 -62.23 -36.57 7.36
CA ILE A 997 -63.01 -35.85 6.32
C ILE A 997 -64.29 -35.07 6.73
N GLY A 998 -64.25 -33.73 6.57
CA GLY A 998 -65.44 -32.99 6.11
C GLY A 998 -65.61 -31.52 6.52
N SER A 999 -64.87 -30.62 5.85
CA SER A 999 -65.19 -29.20 5.61
C SER A 999 -65.16 -28.17 6.77
N PHE A 1000 -64.38 -27.12 6.51
CA PHE A 1000 -64.26 -25.83 7.22
C PHE A 1000 -63.88 -25.88 8.69
N ALA A 1001 -62.57 -25.82 8.95
CA ALA A 1001 -62.03 -25.19 10.14
C ALA A 1001 -60.68 -24.57 9.82
N GLU A 1002 -60.47 -23.41 10.43
CA GLU A 1002 -59.23 -22.65 10.52
C GLU A 1002 -58.02 -23.59 10.55
N GLU A 1003 -57.12 -23.45 9.56
CA GLU A 1003 -55.75 -23.89 9.78
C GLU A 1003 -55.23 -23.05 10.95
N GLU A 1004 -55.09 -23.73 12.08
CA GLU A 1004 -54.39 -23.31 13.27
C GLU A 1004 -53.17 -22.46 12.90
N PRO A 1005 -52.82 -21.45 13.71
CA PRO A 1005 -51.52 -20.84 13.58
C PRO A 1005 -50.52 -21.95 13.82
N VAL A 1006 -49.92 -22.47 12.74
CA VAL A 1006 -48.63 -23.15 12.82
C VAL A 1006 -47.80 -22.21 13.66
N ALA A 1007 -47.51 -22.62 14.89
CA ALA A 1007 -46.66 -21.88 15.80
C ALA A 1007 -45.50 -21.41 14.95
N SER A 1008 -45.37 -20.09 14.79
CA SER A 1008 -44.26 -19.52 14.04
C SER A 1008 -43.04 -20.25 14.54
N ALA A 1009 -42.40 -21.05 13.67
CA ALA A 1009 -41.11 -21.64 14.00
C ALA A 1009 -40.33 -20.49 14.60
N GLU A 1010 -39.93 -20.60 15.87
CA GLU A 1010 -39.35 -19.50 16.63
C GLU A 1010 -38.40 -18.79 15.68
N VAL A 1011 -38.82 -17.61 15.22
CA VAL A 1011 -37.93 -16.75 14.48
C VAL A 1011 -36.98 -16.36 15.59
N LYS A 1012 -35.85 -17.06 15.66
CA LYS A 1012 -34.65 -16.52 16.30
C LYS A 1012 -34.54 -15.13 15.71
N GLU A 1013 -34.94 -14.13 16.48
CA GLU A 1013 -34.75 -12.74 16.11
C GLU A 1013 -33.24 -12.63 15.90
N ASP A 1014 -32.84 -12.63 14.62
CA ASP A 1014 -31.45 -12.56 14.23
C ASP A 1014 -30.91 -11.27 14.83
N GLU A 1015 -30.01 -11.38 15.81
CA GLU A 1015 -29.37 -10.26 16.53
C GLU A 1015 -28.72 -9.22 15.57
N GLY A 1016 -28.57 -9.55 14.28
CA GLY A 1016 -28.10 -8.65 13.23
C GLY A 1016 -29.14 -7.64 12.70
N THR A 1017 -30.44 -7.92 12.80
CA THR A 1017 -31.49 -7.10 12.14
C THR A 1017 -31.71 -5.76 12.85
N ALA A 1018 -31.53 -5.74 14.18
CA ALA A 1018 -31.70 -4.55 15.01
C ALA A 1018 -30.63 -3.48 14.75
N PHE A 1019 -29.36 -3.90 14.59
CA PHE A 1019 -28.27 -2.99 14.23
C PHE A 1019 -28.49 -2.37 12.84
N ASP A 1020 -28.88 -3.19 11.86
CA ASP A 1020 -29.05 -2.72 10.48
C ASP A 1020 -30.21 -1.70 10.38
N LEU A 1021 -31.30 -1.90 11.14
CA LEU A 1021 -32.40 -0.92 11.27
C LEU A 1021 -31.98 0.37 11.99
N PHE A 1022 -31.16 0.27 13.03
CA PHE A 1022 -30.63 1.43 13.75
C PHE A 1022 -29.70 2.27 12.85
N PHE A 1023 -28.76 1.60 12.19
CA PHE A 1023 -27.81 2.24 11.27
C PHE A 1023 -28.54 2.98 10.15
N LEU A 1024 -29.53 2.34 9.52
CA LEU A 1024 -30.27 2.92 8.40
C LEU A 1024 -31.05 4.18 8.79
N ARG A 1025 -31.63 4.23 10.00
CA ARG A 1025 -32.34 5.42 10.51
C ARG A 1025 -31.39 6.59 10.74
N ILE A 1026 -30.25 6.34 11.37
CA ILE A 1026 -29.26 7.38 11.68
C ILE A 1026 -28.59 7.86 10.40
N SER A 1027 -28.23 6.95 9.48
CA SER A 1027 -27.56 7.31 8.23
C SER A 1027 -28.44 8.22 7.37
N LEU A 1028 -29.75 7.95 7.26
CA LEU A 1028 -30.68 8.80 6.50
C LEU A 1028 -30.82 10.20 7.09
N VAL A 1029 -30.87 10.33 8.42
CA VAL A 1029 -30.94 11.65 9.07
C VAL A 1029 -29.64 12.42 8.86
N VAL A 1030 -28.50 11.74 8.99
CA VAL A 1030 -27.19 12.36 8.76
C VAL A 1030 -27.03 12.79 7.30
N ASP A 1031 -27.41 11.94 6.35
CA ASP A 1031 -27.38 12.21 4.91
C ASP A 1031 -28.33 13.35 4.50
N GLY A 1032 -29.53 13.40 5.07
CA GLY A 1032 -30.47 14.51 4.88
C GLY A 1032 -29.93 15.84 5.40
N ILE A 1033 -29.34 15.86 6.60
CA ILE A 1033 -28.71 17.08 7.17
C ILE A 1033 -27.49 17.48 6.36
N LEU A 1034 -26.70 16.51 5.90
CA LEU A 1034 -25.53 16.73 5.05
C LEU A 1034 -25.90 17.38 3.72
N THR A 1035 -26.92 16.84 3.06
CA THR A 1035 -27.39 17.32 1.75
C THR A 1035 -28.01 18.71 1.86
N MET A 1036 -28.77 18.99 2.92
CA MET A 1036 -29.33 20.32 3.19
C MET A 1036 -28.24 21.40 3.42
N CYS A 1037 -27.03 21.02 3.84
CA CYS A 1037 -25.93 21.97 4.01
C CYS A 1037 -25.26 22.39 2.69
N ALA A 1038 -25.46 21.64 1.59
CA ALA A 1038 -24.88 21.93 0.28
C ALA A 1038 -25.63 23.04 -0.50
N ASP A 1039 -26.89 23.32 -0.14
CA ASP A 1039 -27.71 24.38 -0.78
C ASP A 1039 -27.23 25.83 -0.48
N PHE A 1040 -26.11 26.01 0.20
CA PHE A 1040 -25.62 27.33 0.68
C PHE A 1040 -24.31 27.79 0.03
N ALA A 1041 -23.95 27.26 -1.15
CA ALA A 1041 -22.75 27.65 -1.90
C ALA A 1041 -22.97 28.88 -2.81
N THR A 1042 -22.10 29.89 -2.70
CA THR A 1042 -22.22 31.17 -3.43
C THR A 1042 -21.06 31.54 -4.39
N GLU A 1043 -19.99 30.74 -4.52
CA GLU A 1043 -18.76 31.07 -5.29
C GLU A 1043 -18.31 29.87 -6.15
N GLY A 1044 -17.61 30.10 -7.26
CA GLY A 1044 -17.26 29.05 -8.24
C GLY A 1044 -16.35 27.92 -7.71
N TRP A 1045 -15.45 28.22 -6.77
CA TRP A 1045 -14.64 27.19 -6.11
C TRP A 1045 -15.46 26.36 -5.10
N HIS A 1046 -16.62 26.87 -4.66
CA HIS A 1046 -17.54 26.09 -3.83
C HIS A 1046 -18.13 24.90 -4.60
N ILE A 1047 -18.14 24.87 -5.94
CA ILE A 1047 -18.67 23.71 -6.68
C ILE A 1047 -17.76 22.51 -6.57
N TYR A 1048 -16.44 22.72 -6.60
CA TYR A 1048 -15.48 21.68 -6.23
C TYR A 1048 -15.65 21.34 -4.75
N PHE A 1049 -15.78 22.35 -3.88
CA PHE A 1049 -15.95 22.13 -2.45
C PHE A 1049 -17.25 21.40 -2.07
N ASP A 1050 -18.36 21.57 -2.79
CA ASP A 1050 -19.65 20.89 -2.60
C ASP A 1050 -19.59 19.44 -3.10
N VAL A 1051 -18.89 19.22 -4.23
CA VAL A 1051 -18.57 17.88 -4.73
C VAL A 1051 -17.66 17.13 -3.73
N PHE A 1052 -16.80 17.84 -3.01
CA PHE A 1052 -15.85 17.28 -2.03
C PHE A 1052 -16.33 17.28 -0.57
N SER A 1053 -17.27 18.14 -0.17
CA SER A 1053 -17.60 18.43 1.24
C SER A 1053 -19.09 18.29 1.55
N LEU A 1054 -19.57 17.05 1.48
CA LEU A 1054 -20.54 16.58 2.48
C LEU A 1054 -19.84 16.63 3.88
N LYS A 1055 -19.94 17.81 4.56
CA LYS A 1055 -19.50 18.27 5.93
C LYS A 1055 -17.99 18.41 6.19
N GLN A 1056 -17.49 19.37 7.00
CA GLN A 1056 -18.07 20.11 8.14
C GLN A 1056 -17.25 21.38 8.56
N SER A 1057 -17.97 22.37 9.17
CA SER A 1057 -17.60 23.21 10.36
C SER A 1057 -16.93 24.61 10.14
N ARG A 1058 -17.28 25.75 10.79
CA ARG A 1058 -18.31 26.23 11.78
C ARG A 1058 -18.34 27.80 11.84
N ARG A 1059 -19.49 28.36 12.28
CA ARG A 1059 -19.94 29.77 12.54
C ARG A 1059 -19.20 30.50 13.73
N PRO A 1060 -19.55 31.74 14.21
CA PRO A 1060 -20.57 32.76 13.83
C PRO A 1060 -20.13 34.26 13.86
N GLN A 1061 -20.75 35.14 13.06
CA GLN A 1061 -21.16 36.45 13.57
C GLN A 1061 -22.32 37.03 12.75
N ARG A 1062 -23.34 37.44 13.49
CA ARG A 1062 -24.57 38.09 13.02
C ARG A 1062 -24.59 39.48 13.64
N SER A 1063 -25.40 40.35 13.01
CA SER A 1063 -25.89 41.65 13.47
C SER A 1063 -24.93 42.81 13.22
N ASP A 1064 -25.37 43.97 12.79
CA ASP A 1064 -26.65 44.41 12.19
C ASP A 1064 -26.46 45.88 11.80
N ALA A 1065 -27.29 46.31 10.86
CA ALA A 1065 -27.81 47.67 10.70
C ALA A 1065 -26.84 48.80 10.26
N GLY A 1066 -27.24 49.76 9.43
CA GLY A 1066 -28.59 50.15 8.95
C GLY A 1066 -28.48 50.79 7.56
N ARG A 1067 -29.50 50.60 6.70
CA ARG A 1067 -30.74 51.42 6.56
C ARG A 1067 -30.41 52.76 5.90
N GLU A 1068 -31.07 53.14 4.81
CA GLU A 1068 -32.52 53.36 4.66
C GLU A 1068 -33.05 52.81 3.30
N HIS A 1069 -34.15 52.06 3.15
CA HIS A 1069 -35.58 52.17 3.51
C HIS A 1069 -36.41 53.23 2.75
N ARG A 1070 -37.27 52.74 1.83
CA ARG A 1070 -38.76 52.83 1.85
C ARG A 1070 -39.33 51.85 0.79
N GLN A 1071 -39.93 50.71 1.18
CA GLN A 1071 -41.32 50.43 1.65
C GLN A 1071 -42.37 50.48 0.51
N ALA A 1072 -43.35 49.57 0.34
CA ALA A 1072 -43.83 48.31 0.98
C ALA A 1072 -44.88 47.70 -0.01
N VAL A 1073 -45.32 46.42 -0.05
CA VAL A 1073 -46.01 45.57 0.95
C VAL A 1073 -46.05 44.09 0.44
N ASP A 1074 -45.92 43.13 1.36
CA ASP A 1074 -45.97 41.63 1.32
C ASP A 1074 -47.43 41.07 1.13
N PRO A 1075 -47.78 39.75 1.15
CA PRO A 1075 -47.00 38.50 1.18
C PRO A 1075 -47.49 37.35 0.25
N GLY A 1076 -46.68 36.29 0.10
CA GLY A 1076 -47.23 34.93 -0.09
C GLY A 1076 -46.52 33.98 -1.07
N LEU A 1077 -45.70 33.10 -0.50
CA LEU A 1077 -45.46 31.69 -0.88
C LEU A 1077 -45.06 31.30 -2.34
N ILE A 1078 -43.85 30.71 -2.39
CA ILE A 1078 -43.44 29.54 -3.19
C ILE A 1078 -43.38 29.73 -4.72
N ARG A 1079 -42.16 29.96 -5.24
CA ARG A 1079 -41.80 29.60 -6.63
C ARG A 1079 -40.38 29.08 -6.74
N LEU A 1080 -40.28 27.81 -7.12
CA LEU A 1080 -39.18 27.20 -7.86
C LEU A 1080 -39.31 27.57 -9.35
N CYS A 1081 -38.23 28.03 -10.00
CA CYS A 1081 -37.78 27.73 -11.39
C CYS A 1081 -36.94 28.85 -12.03
N PHE A 1082 -35.80 28.45 -12.63
CA PHE A 1082 -35.14 28.88 -13.89
C PHE A 1082 -35.03 30.37 -14.34
N CYS A 1083 -33.76 30.74 -14.63
CA CYS A 1083 -33.22 31.62 -15.71
C CYS A 1083 -33.44 33.16 -15.76
N GLY A 1084 -32.32 33.88 -15.99
CA GLY A 1084 -32.28 35.18 -16.69
C GLY A 1084 -31.01 36.04 -16.44
N PHE A 1085 -30.07 36.05 -17.40
CA PHE A 1085 -28.83 36.87 -17.51
C PHE A 1085 -29.10 38.39 -17.66
N GLY A 1086 -28.36 39.30 -17.02
CA GLY A 1086 -27.11 40.01 -17.47
C GLY A 1086 -27.36 41.54 -17.55
N PRO A 1087 -26.41 42.48 -17.84
CA PRO A 1087 -24.92 42.48 -17.87
C PRO A 1087 -24.25 43.72 -17.16
N ASP A 1088 -22.92 43.71 -16.94
CA ASP A 1088 -21.95 44.84 -17.21
C ASP A 1088 -20.58 44.74 -16.46
N TRP A 1089 -19.53 44.44 -17.24
CA TRP A 1089 -18.16 45.01 -17.36
C TRP A 1089 -17.25 45.41 -16.15
N GLN A 1090 -15.97 44.99 -16.31
CA GLN A 1090 -14.65 45.66 -15.99
C GLN A 1090 -13.81 45.23 -14.77
N ALA A 1091 -12.72 44.50 -15.06
CA ALA A 1091 -11.41 44.58 -14.38
C ALA A 1091 -10.62 45.82 -14.92
N PRO A 1092 -9.49 46.33 -14.33
CA PRO A 1092 -8.46 45.59 -13.58
C PRO A 1092 -7.68 46.34 -12.45
N SER A 1093 -6.77 45.58 -11.81
CA SER A 1093 -5.47 45.97 -11.21
C SER A 1093 -5.36 46.87 -9.95
N ASP A 1094 -4.35 46.53 -9.15
CA ASP A 1094 -3.68 47.29 -8.08
C ASP A 1094 -4.26 47.32 -6.66
N LEU A 1095 -3.78 46.39 -5.82
CA LEU A 1095 -3.34 46.71 -4.44
C LEU A 1095 -2.41 45.63 -3.85
N LEU A 1096 -1.40 45.21 -4.63
CA LEU A 1096 -0.17 44.61 -4.11
C LEU A 1096 0.88 45.72 -3.96
N ARG A 1097 0.68 46.62 -2.98
CA ARG A 1097 1.70 47.56 -2.50
C ARG A 1097 1.28 48.19 -1.17
N GLN A 1098 1.72 47.58 -0.08
CA GLN A 1098 2.18 48.20 1.18
C GLN A 1098 2.45 47.04 2.17
N CYS A 1099 3.61 46.40 2.10
CA CYS A 1099 4.81 46.73 2.88
C CYS A 1099 4.57 46.91 4.40
N ALA A 1100 5.18 45.98 5.16
CA ALA A 1100 5.95 46.23 6.39
C ALA A 1100 5.13 46.52 7.68
N LEU A 1101 5.49 46.12 8.92
CA LEU A 1101 6.72 45.66 9.56
C LEU A 1101 6.39 44.77 10.79
N SER A 1102 7.23 43.73 10.96
CA SER A 1102 7.91 43.20 12.15
C SER A 1102 7.52 43.57 13.62
N TRP A 1103 7.43 42.47 14.39
CA TRP A 1103 8.14 42.16 15.66
C TRP A 1103 7.63 42.62 17.05
N VAL A 1104 7.31 41.60 17.88
CA VAL A 1104 7.81 41.29 19.24
C VAL A 1104 7.56 42.36 20.34
N THR A 1105 6.90 42.10 21.49
CA THR A 1105 7.50 41.49 22.71
C THR A 1105 6.47 41.19 23.83
N LEU A 1106 6.68 40.05 24.51
CA LEU A 1106 6.63 39.75 25.96
C LEU A 1106 5.39 40.04 26.87
N ARG A 1107 4.96 38.94 27.55
CA ARG A 1107 4.68 38.72 29.01
C ARG A 1107 4.09 39.89 29.82
N THR A 1108 3.06 39.78 30.68
CA THR A 1108 2.59 38.74 31.62
C THR A 1108 1.25 39.27 32.21
N ARG A 1109 0.19 38.46 32.29
CA ARG A 1109 -0.45 37.94 33.53
C ARG A 1109 -0.62 38.97 34.68
N GLU A 1110 -1.84 39.33 35.09
CA GLU A 1110 -2.57 38.78 36.27
C GLU A 1110 -3.84 39.67 36.52
N THR A 1111 -4.96 39.33 37.18
CA THR A 1111 -5.34 38.32 38.22
C THR A 1111 -6.89 38.35 38.39
N LYS A 1112 -7.57 37.22 38.62
CA LYS A 1112 -8.21 36.79 39.91
C LYS A 1112 -8.60 37.96 40.84
N THR A 1113 -9.79 38.01 41.46
CA THR A 1113 -10.16 37.20 42.63
C THR A 1113 -11.62 37.43 43.06
N GLY A 1114 -12.28 36.38 43.55
CA GLY A 1114 -13.51 36.46 44.36
C GLY A 1114 -13.37 35.58 45.61
N THR A 1115 -12.86 36.19 46.67
CA THR A 1115 -13.05 35.95 48.12
C THR A 1115 -11.78 36.34 48.85
N GLU A 1116 -11.68 37.66 49.02
CA GLU A 1116 -10.79 38.30 49.95
C GLU A 1116 -11.43 38.25 51.34
N LYS A 1117 -10.79 37.44 52.19
CA LYS A 1117 -10.34 37.71 53.56
C LYS A 1117 -9.62 36.41 53.91
N THR A 1118 -8.42 36.20 53.36
CA THR A 1118 -7.25 37.09 53.31
C THR A 1118 -6.88 37.68 51.92
N ALA A 1119 -6.70 39.03 51.87
CA ALA A 1119 -6.01 39.90 50.88
C ALA A 1119 -6.58 40.24 49.46
N LYS A 1120 -6.16 41.42 48.96
CA LYS A 1120 -6.81 42.60 48.29
C LYS A 1120 -7.41 42.57 46.86
N THR A 1121 -8.71 42.95 46.77
CA THR A 1121 -9.33 44.15 46.11
C THR A 1121 -9.61 44.24 44.58
N ARG A 1122 -10.91 44.49 44.23
CA ARG A 1122 -11.57 45.18 43.06
C ARG A 1122 -11.22 44.75 41.60
N THR A 1123 -12.10 44.43 40.63
CA THR A 1123 -13.47 44.84 40.17
C THR A 1123 -13.49 45.86 39.00
N ILE A 1124 -14.21 45.48 37.89
CA ILE A 1124 -14.87 46.27 36.80
C ILE A 1124 -13.99 46.83 35.66
N ARG A 1125 -14.41 47.00 34.39
CA ARG A 1125 -15.41 46.49 33.42
C ARG A 1125 -15.39 47.56 32.29
N MET A 1126 -15.24 47.12 31.04
CA MET A 1126 -15.89 47.64 29.81
C MET A 1126 -15.74 49.09 29.32
N LEU A 1127 -15.67 49.14 27.97
CA LEU A 1127 -16.17 50.18 27.04
C LEU A 1127 -15.27 51.43 26.92
N SER A 1128 -15.05 52.03 25.75
CA SER A 1128 -15.61 51.86 24.41
C SER A 1128 -14.63 52.41 23.35
N GLU A 1129 -14.84 51.99 22.11
CA GLU A 1129 -14.79 52.78 20.87
C GLU A 1129 -13.47 53.28 20.23
N ALA A 1130 -13.48 53.13 18.91
CA ALA A 1130 -12.90 53.98 17.88
C ALA A 1130 -11.44 53.73 17.45
N LYS A 1131 -11.23 52.74 16.58
CA LYS A 1131 -11.01 52.95 15.13
C LYS A 1131 -10.97 51.64 14.36
#